data_AF-A0A9P1N053-F1
#
_entry.id   AF-A0A9P1N053-F1
#
_cell.length_a   1.000
_cell.length_b   1.000
_cell.length_c   1.000
_cell.angle_alpha   90.00
_cell.angle_beta   90.00
_cell.angle_gamma   90.00
#
_symmetry.space_group_name_H-M   'P 1'
#
loop_
_entity.id
_entity.type
_entity.pdbx_description
1 polymer ?
#
loop_
_entity_poly.entity_id
_entity_poly.type
_entity_poly.pdbx_seq_one_letter_code
_entity_poly.pdbx_strand_id
1 'polypeptide(L)'
;MSPLILLLFIFHLLIPGSPEKICKTPECQKIADRYLKHLNDSVKPCDNFYNFICGKYQENHKVSETQDKISVLQEIQETIDLELLEILKNNGSGGVYRKIHNYFDSCVEVEHRDGFRDVLLKQQIENFGGWKLVNEGVKNEEWESIAGKMFGHGFQAMVKIVPGPIFENTKSYGLLLLAPTVYLDDDLSPYIINKSPILASYRNLINSTLALLGINDQKIIDDILEVEKTLVKASISDGSTDYGKNYTVIQIKETVPSMNWNVFFEKSGLILTDSTEIRVIDPNYLVNFEKILKEYAKMPEKIVNYLMWVLVAESAKYMGKKWVKPLNEFEKNTKGFYTNYSSWQFCVSESRKKFPNLLVHQIFSKTYTASHKSLTKSLISNIKSAMKTEIEGADWLGNSTKSALEKLEVMREKIGYPEVGQEEVLDKPFENICIKHREFLRNEMKLRKIEQLEKFQLIGKSTHSFWENSLEADAVYHPSFNEIQIKAAISTHPMLVPGIPSAILYGSFGSVIGHEISHGFDTTGANFDANGNSNNWWEEDAYDKLQKRISCLNIQYGMGGSTLGEDIADNGGLRIAYEAYRSISEKEDQKLPGLEKYTNDQLFFMAYGHNFCTSYKESTIAHILKTDPHSIGQKRVNIPLQNFEKFSEVFKCEVGDLMRLEETCRVW
;
A
#
# COMPACT_ATOMS: atom_id res chain seq x y z
N MET A 1 9.34 -23.22 78.67
CA MET A 1 8.87 -23.05 77.28
C MET A 1 10.09 -22.71 76.43
N SER A 2 10.44 -23.62 75.52
CA SER A 2 11.74 -23.69 74.83
C SER A 2 11.96 -22.59 73.77
N PRO A 3 13.23 -22.22 73.51
CA PRO A 3 13.63 -21.24 72.50
C PRO A 3 13.68 -21.89 71.10
N LEU A 4 12.55 -22.44 70.64
CA LEU A 4 12.48 -23.17 69.35
C LEU A 4 11.65 -22.47 68.26
N ILE A 5 11.12 -21.27 68.52
CA ILE A 5 10.20 -20.59 67.58
C ILE A 5 10.88 -19.50 66.74
N LEU A 6 12.11 -19.08 67.07
CA LEU A 6 12.77 -17.96 66.37
C LEU A 6 13.57 -18.35 65.11
N LEU A 7 13.64 -19.64 64.76
CA LEU A 7 14.42 -20.13 63.61
C LEU A 7 13.58 -20.44 62.35
N LEU A 8 12.25 -20.32 62.42
CA LEU A 8 11.36 -20.58 61.27
C LEU A 8 10.95 -19.32 60.50
N PHE A 9 11.31 -18.12 60.95
CA PHE A 9 10.94 -16.86 60.29
C PHE A 9 12.06 -16.20 59.46
N ILE A 10 13.24 -16.82 59.34
CA ILE A 10 14.38 -16.24 58.59
C ILE A 10 14.76 -17.07 57.34
N PHE A 11 14.06 -18.16 57.04
CA PHE A 11 14.31 -19.01 55.86
C PHE A 11 13.25 -18.87 54.74
N HIS A 12 12.64 -17.68 54.60
CA HIS A 12 11.74 -17.35 53.48
C HIS A 12 12.15 -16.11 52.67
N LEU A 13 13.35 -15.60 52.91
CA LEU A 13 13.96 -14.56 52.07
C LEU A 13 15.30 -15.10 51.60
N LEU A 14 15.54 -15.06 50.28
CA LEU A 14 16.69 -15.60 49.56
C LEU A 14 16.55 -17.06 49.06
N ILE A 15 15.46 -17.35 48.35
CA ILE A 15 15.64 -18.14 47.12
C ILE A 15 16.29 -17.16 46.12
N PRO A 16 17.53 -17.37 45.67
CA PRO A 16 18.03 -16.61 44.54
C PRO A 16 17.09 -16.89 43.38
N GLY A 17 16.44 -15.85 42.84
CA GLY A 17 15.75 -15.99 41.56
C GLY A 17 16.69 -16.68 40.58
N SER A 18 16.16 -17.57 39.75
CA SER A 18 16.91 -18.15 38.63
C SER A 18 17.63 -17.01 37.90
N PRO A 19 18.92 -17.18 37.54
CA PRO A 19 19.65 -16.11 36.85
C PRO A 19 18.89 -15.77 35.56
N GLU A 20 18.48 -14.51 35.44
CA GLU A 20 17.70 -14.04 34.28
C GLU A 20 18.42 -14.44 32.99
N LYS A 21 17.71 -15.15 32.11
CA LYS A 21 18.28 -15.59 30.83
C LYS A 21 18.36 -14.37 29.92
N ILE A 22 19.58 -13.92 29.59
CA ILE A 22 19.80 -12.81 28.65
C ILE A 22 20.10 -13.40 27.27
N CYS A 23 19.46 -12.87 26.22
CA CYS A 23 19.80 -13.22 24.84
C CYS A 23 21.13 -12.59 24.43
N LYS A 24 22.13 -13.42 24.11
CA LYS A 24 23.50 -12.97 23.80
C LYS A 24 23.85 -13.07 22.31
N THR A 25 22.86 -13.28 21.44
CA THR A 25 23.12 -13.33 20.00
C THR A 25 23.43 -11.92 19.47
N PRO A 26 24.24 -11.80 18.40
CA PRO A 26 24.48 -10.51 17.74
C PRO A 26 23.19 -9.79 17.34
N GLU A 27 22.16 -10.53 16.95
CA GLU A 27 20.87 -9.99 16.53
C GLU A 27 20.11 -9.40 17.72
N CYS A 28 20.11 -10.06 18.88
CA CYS A 28 19.53 -9.49 20.11
C CYS A 28 20.24 -8.21 20.53
N GLN A 29 21.57 -8.14 20.39
CA GLN A 29 22.32 -6.92 20.66
C GLN A 29 21.93 -5.79 19.69
N LYS A 30 21.82 -6.07 18.38
CA LYS A 30 21.40 -5.07 17.38
C LYS A 30 20.00 -4.51 17.67
N ILE A 31 19.06 -5.36 18.05
CA ILE A 31 17.70 -4.93 18.41
C ILE A 31 17.73 -4.08 19.69
N ALA A 32 18.48 -4.51 20.71
CA ALA A 32 18.60 -3.75 21.95
C ALA A 32 19.24 -2.37 21.73
N ASP A 33 20.34 -2.30 20.97
CA ASP A 33 21.02 -1.05 20.62
C ASP A 33 20.08 -0.10 19.88
N ARG A 34 19.27 -0.63 18.96
CA ARG A 34 18.24 0.13 18.23
C ARG A 34 17.22 0.73 19.21
N TYR A 35 16.70 -0.05 20.15
CA TYR A 35 15.70 0.43 21.11
C TYR A 35 16.31 1.48 22.06
N LEU A 36 17.49 1.21 22.61
CA LEU A 36 18.20 2.13 23.52
C LEU A 36 18.56 3.46 22.85
N LYS A 37 18.88 3.45 21.55
CA LYS A 37 19.19 4.66 20.77
C LYS A 37 17.99 5.61 20.66
N HIS A 38 16.77 5.10 20.64
CA HIS A 38 15.56 5.89 20.41
C HIS A 38 14.77 6.20 21.69
N LEU A 39 15.01 5.43 22.75
CA LEU A 39 14.37 5.58 24.05
C LEU A 39 14.60 6.97 24.66
N ASN A 40 13.51 7.60 25.07
CA ASN A 40 13.50 8.84 25.83
C ASN A 40 13.06 8.57 27.27
N ASP A 41 14.04 8.31 28.13
CA ASP A 41 13.88 8.04 29.55
C ASP A 41 13.45 9.25 30.39
N SER A 42 13.43 10.45 29.81
CA SER A 42 12.87 11.66 30.45
C SER A 42 11.34 11.71 30.40
N VAL A 43 10.70 10.83 29.62
CA VAL A 43 9.25 10.74 29.47
C VAL A 43 8.76 9.47 30.15
N LYS A 44 7.74 9.57 31.00
CA LYS A 44 7.18 8.37 31.63
C LYS A 44 6.33 7.60 30.61
N PRO A 45 6.39 6.26 30.62
CA PRO A 45 5.55 5.41 29.76
C PRO A 45 4.05 5.74 29.85
N CYS A 46 3.56 6.14 31.03
CA CYS A 46 2.16 6.45 31.27
C CYS A 46 1.74 7.88 30.87
N ASP A 47 2.70 8.77 30.57
CA ASP A 47 2.41 10.12 30.08
C ASP A 47 2.28 10.14 28.55
N ASN A 48 3.22 9.49 27.85
CA ASN A 48 3.20 9.36 26.40
C ASN A 48 4.11 8.21 25.98
N PHE A 49 3.53 7.04 25.73
CA PHE A 49 4.30 5.84 25.44
C PHE A 49 5.08 5.94 24.11
N TYR A 50 4.48 6.51 23.07
CA TYR A 50 5.15 6.77 21.80
C TYR A 50 6.41 7.62 22.00
N ASN A 51 6.31 8.73 22.73
CA ASN A 51 7.46 9.60 22.97
C ASN A 51 8.51 8.93 23.88
N PHE A 52 8.10 8.09 24.82
CA PHE A 52 9.01 7.27 25.62
C PHE A 52 9.86 6.32 24.73
N ILE A 53 9.26 5.67 23.72
CA ILE A 53 9.97 4.72 22.85
C ILE A 53 10.69 5.39 21.67
N CYS A 54 10.04 6.36 21.03
CA CYS A 54 10.45 6.95 19.77
C CYS A 54 10.95 8.39 19.90
N GLY A 55 11.02 8.96 21.11
CA GLY A 55 11.28 10.39 21.32
C GLY A 55 12.60 10.88 20.74
N LYS A 56 13.62 10.02 20.65
CA LYS A 56 14.90 10.32 19.99
C LYS A 56 14.99 9.81 18.55
N TYR A 57 13.92 9.23 18.00
CA TYR A 57 13.95 8.64 16.66
C TYR A 57 14.15 9.71 15.58
N GLN A 58 13.42 10.82 15.64
CA GLN A 58 13.55 11.94 14.69
C GLN A 58 14.92 12.64 14.74
N GLU A 59 15.56 12.69 15.91
CA GLU A 59 16.92 13.24 16.03
C GLU A 59 17.94 12.41 15.25
N ASN A 60 17.72 11.10 15.17
CA ASN A 60 18.59 10.13 14.52
C ASN A 60 18.23 9.88 13.04
N HIS A 61 17.04 10.28 12.60
CA HIS A 61 16.51 10.02 11.26
C HIS A 61 15.95 11.30 10.63
N LYS A 62 16.84 12.13 10.08
CA LYS A 62 16.43 13.39 9.45
C LYS A 62 15.82 13.15 8.08
N VAL A 63 14.54 13.48 7.93
CA VAL A 63 13.82 13.43 6.64
C VAL A 63 14.40 14.45 5.66
N SER A 64 14.80 13.99 4.48
CA SER A 64 15.34 14.85 3.41
C SER A 64 14.23 15.59 2.63
N GLU A 65 14.61 16.48 1.71
CA GLU A 65 13.64 17.08 0.78
C GLU A 65 12.99 16.07 -0.18
N THR A 66 13.56 14.87 -0.27
CA THR A 66 13.14 13.84 -1.22
C THR A 66 12.32 12.70 -0.62
N GLN A 67 11.92 12.87 0.64
CA GLN A 67 11.17 11.87 1.42
C GLN A 67 10.00 12.56 2.11
N ASP A 68 8.89 11.83 2.23
CA ASP A 68 7.71 12.26 2.98
C ASP A 68 7.91 12.06 4.49
N LYS A 69 8.43 10.89 4.87
CA LYS A 69 8.76 10.44 6.22
C LYS A 69 9.97 9.50 6.19
N ILE A 70 10.47 9.14 7.37
CA ILE A 70 11.36 7.98 7.58
C ILE A 70 10.73 7.13 8.68
N SER A 71 10.35 5.90 8.37
CA SER A 71 9.82 4.92 9.33
C SER A 71 10.67 3.65 9.39
N VAL A 72 10.40 2.80 10.38
CA VAL A 72 11.05 1.47 10.48
C VAL A 72 10.88 0.64 9.20
N LEU A 73 9.70 0.67 8.56
CA LEU A 73 9.48 -0.04 7.29
C LEU A 73 10.28 0.59 6.13
N GLN A 74 10.44 1.91 6.10
CA GLN A 74 11.27 2.57 5.08
C GLN A 74 12.77 2.27 5.27
N GLU A 75 13.25 2.10 6.50
CA GLU A 75 14.62 1.64 6.77
C GLU A 75 14.85 0.20 6.29
N ILE A 76 13.86 -0.69 6.51
CA ILE A 76 13.90 -2.06 5.98
C ILE A 76 13.93 -2.02 4.45
N GLN A 77 13.04 -1.22 3.84
CA GLN A 77 13.01 -1.06 2.39
C GLN A 77 14.34 -0.52 1.84
N GLU A 78 14.95 0.48 2.49
CA GLU A 78 16.24 1.03 2.07
C GLU A 78 17.35 -0.04 2.13
N THR A 79 17.33 -0.90 3.15
CA THR A 79 18.27 -2.03 3.25
C THR A 79 18.10 -2.99 2.07
N ILE A 80 16.86 -3.37 1.75
CA ILE A 80 16.54 -4.21 0.59
C ILE A 80 16.94 -3.54 -0.73
N ASP A 81 16.68 -2.24 -0.88
CA ASP A 81 17.01 -1.49 -2.09
C ASP A 81 18.54 -1.39 -2.29
N LEU A 82 19.33 -1.32 -1.21
CA LEU A 82 20.80 -1.36 -1.27
C LEU A 82 21.33 -2.73 -1.70
N GLU A 83 20.76 -3.82 -1.19
CA GLU A 83 21.10 -5.17 -1.65
C GLU A 83 20.73 -5.37 -3.12
N LEU A 84 19.53 -4.93 -3.53
CA LEU A 84 19.11 -4.93 -4.93
C LEU A 84 20.02 -4.08 -5.81
N LEU A 85 20.49 -2.93 -5.33
CA LEU A 85 21.44 -2.08 -6.05
C LEU A 85 22.74 -2.84 -6.37
N GLU A 86 23.27 -3.60 -5.41
CA GLU A 86 24.46 -4.42 -5.63
C GLU A 86 24.18 -5.52 -6.67
N ILE A 87 23.04 -6.21 -6.56
CA ILE A 87 22.62 -7.22 -7.53
C ILE A 87 22.50 -6.60 -8.92
N LEU A 88 21.82 -5.45 -9.05
CA LEU A 88 21.56 -4.76 -10.32
C LEU A 88 22.82 -4.15 -10.95
N LYS A 89 23.85 -3.82 -10.16
CA LYS A 89 25.16 -3.36 -10.68
C LYS A 89 26.05 -4.51 -11.12
N ASN A 90 25.93 -5.67 -10.50
CA ASN A 90 26.73 -6.84 -10.82
C ASN A 90 26.14 -7.55 -12.03
N ASN A 91 26.75 -7.39 -13.21
CA ASN A 91 26.29 -7.98 -14.47
C ASN A 91 25.93 -9.48 -14.33
N GLY A 92 24.65 -9.78 -14.26
CA GLY A 92 24.10 -11.13 -14.27
C GLY A 92 24.35 -11.81 -15.62
N SER A 93 24.83 -13.04 -15.56
CA SER A 93 25.18 -13.83 -16.74
C SER A 93 23.93 -14.34 -17.48
N GLY A 94 23.60 -13.70 -18.62
CA GLY A 94 22.69 -14.25 -19.65
C GLY A 94 21.18 -14.13 -19.39
N GLY A 95 20.37 -14.38 -20.43
CA GLY A 95 18.91 -14.52 -20.31
C GLY A 95 18.13 -13.25 -19.91
N VAL A 96 17.09 -13.45 -19.09
CA VAL A 96 16.17 -12.41 -18.58
C VAL A 96 16.88 -11.41 -17.66
N TYR A 97 17.89 -11.84 -16.89
CA TYR A 97 18.61 -10.97 -15.97
C TYR A 97 19.34 -9.84 -16.70
N ARG A 98 19.91 -10.12 -17.87
CA ARG A 98 20.47 -9.07 -18.75
C ARG A 98 19.43 -8.01 -19.14
N LYS A 99 18.15 -8.38 -19.26
CA LYS A 99 17.07 -7.42 -19.55
C LYS A 99 16.81 -6.52 -18.34
N ILE A 100 16.82 -7.07 -17.14
CA ILE A 100 16.68 -6.30 -15.89
C ILE A 100 17.84 -5.30 -15.75
N HIS A 101 19.08 -5.74 -15.97
CA HIS A 101 20.25 -4.86 -15.97
C HIS A 101 20.13 -3.76 -17.02
N ASN A 102 19.81 -4.10 -18.28
CA ASN A 102 19.63 -3.12 -19.34
C ASN A 102 18.57 -2.07 -18.99
N TYR A 103 17.50 -2.48 -18.30
CA TYR A 103 16.45 -1.60 -17.84
C TYR A 103 16.96 -0.65 -16.74
N PHE A 104 17.58 -1.20 -15.69
CA PHE A 104 18.19 -0.42 -14.61
C PHE A 104 19.23 0.58 -15.13
N ASP A 105 20.16 0.12 -15.97
CA ASP A 105 21.19 0.97 -16.58
C ASP A 105 20.57 2.06 -17.45
N SER A 106 19.50 1.75 -18.20
CA SER A 106 18.80 2.75 -18.99
C SER A 106 18.21 3.88 -18.13
N CYS A 107 17.80 3.56 -16.90
CA CYS A 107 17.31 4.52 -15.91
C CYS A 107 18.45 5.33 -15.28
N VAL A 108 19.53 4.68 -14.81
CA VAL A 108 20.64 5.41 -14.16
C VAL A 108 21.36 6.32 -15.15
N GLU A 109 21.52 5.88 -16.39
CA GLU A 109 22.11 6.70 -17.45
C GLU A 109 21.15 7.79 -18.00
N VAL A 110 19.97 7.97 -17.40
CA VAL A 110 18.95 8.96 -17.84
C VAL A 110 19.46 10.41 -17.78
N GLU A 111 20.65 10.69 -17.26
CA GLU A 111 21.18 12.06 -17.20
C GLU A 111 22.06 12.47 -18.39
N HIS A 112 22.57 11.52 -19.20
CA HIS A 112 23.67 11.83 -20.15
C HIS A 112 23.24 12.24 -21.58
N ARG A 113 21.94 12.32 -21.93
CA ARG A 113 21.47 12.42 -23.34
C ARG A 113 20.11 13.12 -23.57
N ASP A 114 19.90 14.32 -23.05
CA ASP A 114 18.58 14.99 -23.11
C ASP A 114 18.04 15.19 -24.55
N GLY A 115 18.87 15.58 -25.52
CA GLY A 115 18.41 15.81 -26.90
C GLY A 115 17.87 14.57 -27.63
N PHE A 116 18.37 13.37 -27.31
CA PHE A 116 17.86 12.12 -27.88
C PHE A 116 16.46 11.79 -27.34
N ARG A 117 16.16 12.19 -26.11
CA ARG A 117 14.90 11.86 -25.45
C ARG A 117 13.76 12.71 -25.95
N ASP A 118 13.99 13.99 -26.19
CA ASP A 118 13.00 14.87 -26.82
C ASP A 118 12.50 14.28 -28.16
N VAL A 119 13.40 13.67 -28.94
CA VAL A 119 13.05 12.92 -30.16
C VAL A 119 12.20 11.69 -29.84
N LEU A 120 12.57 10.89 -28.82
CA LEU A 120 11.79 9.70 -28.44
C LEU A 120 10.37 10.05 -28.00
N LEU A 121 10.16 11.11 -27.22
CA LEU A 121 8.83 11.53 -26.79
C LEU A 121 7.99 12.00 -27.99
N LYS A 122 8.57 12.78 -28.91
CA LYS A 122 7.88 13.17 -30.15
C LYS A 122 7.48 11.95 -30.99
N GLN A 123 8.36 10.95 -31.10
CA GLN A 123 8.02 9.69 -31.75
C GLN A 123 6.90 8.93 -31.01
N GLN A 124 6.87 8.95 -29.68
CA GLN A 124 5.75 8.34 -28.94
C GLN A 124 4.44 9.07 -29.24
N ILE A 125 4.43 10.40 -29.18
CA ILE A 125 3.26 11.23 -29.53
C ILE A 125 2.73 10.84 -30.92
N GLU A 126 3.61 10.71 -31.91
CA GLU A 126 3.25 10.26 -33.26
C GLU A 126 2.67 8.84 -33.28
N ASN A 127 3.30 7.89 -32.59
CA ASN A 127 2.83 6.50 -32.53
C ASN A 127 1.41 6.37 -31.93
N PHE A 128 1.07 7.23 -30.96
CA PHE A 128 -0.25 7.26 -30.34
C PHE A 128 -1.31 8.00 -31.17
N GLY A 129 -0.95 8.57 -32.33
CA GLY A 129 -1.89 9.22 -33.26
C GLY A 129 -1.64 10.70 -33.50
N GLY A 130 -0.57 11.26 -32.94
CA GLY A 130 -0.04 12.57 -33.27
C GLY A 130 -0.64 13.74 -32.50
N TRP A 131 0.15 14.80 -32.37
CA TRP A 131 -0.27 16.07 -31.78
C TRP A 131 0.22 17.24 -32.65
N LYS A 132 -0.70 17.89 -33.36
CA LYS A 132 -0.41 19.02 -34.26
C LYS A 132 0.40 20.15 -33.62
N LEU A 133 0.26 20.36 -32.30
CA LEU A 133 1.02 21.38 -31.56
C LEU A 133 2.51 21.06 -31.44
N VAL A 134 2.89 19.78 -31.60
CA VAL A 134 4.28 19.30 -31.50
C VAL A 134 4.87 19.04 -32.88
N ASN A 135 4.06 18.55 -33.83
CA ASN A 135 4.46 18.32 -35.21
C ASN A 135 3.34 18.75 -36.17
N GLU A 136 3.49 19.92 -36.79
CA GLU A 136 2.52 20.51 -37.72
C GLU A 136 2.24 19.62 -38.95
N GLY A 137 3.19 18.74 -39.32
CA GLY A 137 3.05 17.83 -40.45
C GLY A 137 2.18 16.59 -40.19
N VAL A 138 1.79 16.35 -38.93
CA VAL A 138 1.02 15.17 -38.52
C VAL A 138 -0.45 15.52 -38.35
N LYS A 139 -1.34 14.79 -39.02
CA LYS A 139 -2.77 14.86 -38.74
C LYS A 139 -3.06 14.05 -37.48
N ASN A 140 -3.72 14.66 -36.50
CA ASN A 140 -4.30 13.93 -35.38
C ASN A 140 -5.23 12.85 -35.95
N GLU A 141 -5.07 11.61 -35.49
CA GLU A 141 -6.09 10.58 -35.64
C GLU A 141 -7.39 10.98 -34.90
N GLU A 142 -8.47 10.24 -35.16
CA GLU A 142 -9.68 10.33 -34.34
C GLU A 142 -9.33 10.08 -32.86
N TRP A 143 -9.93 10.85 -31.95
CA TRP A 143 -9.52 10.83 -30.55
C TRP A 143 -9.81 9.47 -29.90
N GLU A 144 -10.82 8.72 -30.38
CA GLU A 144 -11.10 7.35 -29.95
C GLU A 144 -9.99 6.37 -30.35
N SER A 145 -9.34 6.59 -31.50
CA SER A 145 -8.17 5.81 -31.92
C SER A 145 -7.00 6.07 -30.98
N ILE A 146 -6.74 7.34 -30.66
CA ILE A 146 -5.71 7.77 -29.72
C ILE A 146 -5.98 7.16 -28.33
N ALA A 147 -7.19 7.35 -27.80
CA ALA A 147 -7.61 6.83 -26.50
C ALA A 147 -7.52 5.31 -26.45
N GLY A 148 -7.93 4.61 -27.52
CA GLY A 148 -7.81 3.15 -27.62
C GLY A 148 -6.34 2.70 -27.55
N LYS A 149 -5.45 3.28 -28.37
CA LYS A 149 -4.02 2.95 -28.33
C LYS A 149 -3.40 3.21 -26.95
N MET A 150 -3.73 4.35 -26.34
CA MET A 150 -3.32 4.72 -24.98
C MET A 150 -3.81 3.71 -23.95
N PHE A 151 -5.09 3.34 -23.99
CA PHE A 151 -5.66 2.32 -23.11
C PHE A 151 -4.99 0.95 -23.29
N GLY A 152 -4.62 0.57 -24.52
CA GLY A 152 -3.82 -0.63 -24.80
C GLY A 152 -2.39 -0.61 -24.22
N HIS A 153 -1.93 0.53 -23.71
CA HIS A 153 -0.68 0.70 -22.97
C HIS A 153 -0.92 1.07 -21.49
N GLY A 154 -2.14 0.86 -20.99
CA GLY A 154 -2.49 1.07 -19.59
C GLY A 154 -2.78 2.52 -19.19
N PHE A 155 -2.80 3.48 -20.13
CA PHE A 155 -3.26 4.84 -19.84
C PHE A 155 -4.79 4.86 -19.76
N GLN A 156 -5.36 5.18 -18.59
CA GLN A 156 -6.81 5.10 -18.34
C GLN A 156 -7.50 6.46 -18.41
N ALA A 157 -7.24 7.20 -19.49
CA ALA A 157 -7.85 8.50 -19.76
C ALA A 157 -9.24 8.34 -20.40
N MET A 158 -10.18 9.24 -20.07
CA MET A 158 -11.59 9.28 -20.51
C MET A 158 -12.47 8.11 -20.03
N VAL A 159 -11.98 6.86 -20.08
CA VAL A 159 -12.69 5.68 -19.56
C VAL A 159 -11.69 4.73 -18.91
N LYS A 160 -12.07 4.16 -17.76
CA LYS A 160 -11.31 3.12 -17.06
C LYS A 160 -12.08 1.80 -17.12
N ILE A 161 -11.48 0.81 -17.77
CA ILE A 161 -11.99 -0.57 -17.81
C ILE A 161 -10.87 -1.48 -17.31
N VAL A 162 -11.16 -2.29 -16.30
CA VAL A 162 -10.19 -3.23 -15.70
C VAL A 162 -10.83 -4.59 -15.44
N PRO A 163 -10.09 -5.70 -15.59
CA PRO A 163 -10.53 -6.97 -15.04
C PRO A 163 -10.51 -6.90 -13.51
N GLY A 164 -11.51 -7.46 -12.86
CA GLY A 164 -11.58 -7.51 -11.40
C GLY A 164 -12.53 -8.60 -10.90
N PRO A 165 -12.41 -9.02 -9.63
CA PRO A 165 -13.37 -9.93 -9.02
C PRO A 165 -14.74 -9.24 -8.98
N ILE A 166 -15.79 -9.95 -9.38
CA ILE A 166 -17.17 -9.52 -9.13
C ILE A 166 -17.44 -9.78 -7.66
N PHE A 167 -17.71 -8.76 -6.85
CA PHE A 167 -17.70 -8.90 -5.40
C PHE A 167 -18.76 -9.88 -4.87
N GLU A 168 -19.91 -9.99 -5.53
CA GLU A 168 -20.98 -10.93 -5.19
C GLU A 168 -20.63 -12.40 -5.55
N ASN A 169 -19.68 -12.60 -6.48
CA ASN A 169 -19.13 -13.91 -6.83
C ASN A 169 -17.67 -13.76 -7.26
N THR A 170 -16.78 -13.83 -6.27
CA THR A 170 -15.36 -13.54 -6.50
C THR A 170 -14.62 -14.64 -7.24
N LYS A 171 -15.29 -15.70 -7.71
CA LYS A 171 -14.70 -16.87 -8.41
C LYS A 171 -14.40 -16.63 -9.89
N SER A 172 -14.84 -15.51 -10.46
CA SER A 172 -14.63 -15.18 -11.89
C SER A 172 -14.20 -13.73 -12.06
N TYR A 173 -13.21 -13.51 -12.93
CA TYR A 173 -12.83 -12.16 -13.35
C TYR A 173 -13.89 -11.62 -14.30
N GLY A 174 -14.57 -10.55 -13.88
CA GLY A 174 -15.42 -9.73 -14.73
C GLY A 174 -14.68 -8.49 -15.22
N LEU A 175 -15.34 -7.71 -16.07
CA LEU A 175 -14.88 -6.38 -16.47
C LEU A 175 -15.59 -5.33 -15.61
N LEU A 176 -14.82 -4.42 -15.02
CA LEU A 176 -15.32 -3.29 -14.24
C LEU A 176 -15.07 -2.01 -15.04
N LEU A 177 -16.12 -1.20 -15.23
CA LEU A 177 -16.03 0.16 -15.77
C LEU A 177 -16.16 1.16 -14.63
N LEU A 178 -15.15 2.02 -14.50
CA LEU A 178 -15.06 3.08 -13.51
C LEU A 178 -14.87 4.43 -14.20
N ALA A 179 -15.03 5.50 -13.41
CA ALA A 179 -14.54 6.82 -13.76
C ALA A 179 -13.04 6.76 -14.14
N PRO A 180 -12.60 7.57 -15.12
CA PRO A 180 -11.20 7.63 -15.52
C PRO A 180 -10.33 8.19 -14.40
N THR A 181 -9.05 7.82 -14.45
CA THR A 181 -8.04 8.42 -13.57
C THR A 181 -7.62 9.77 -14.17
N VAL A 182 -7.67 10.83 -13.35
CA VAL A 182 -7.14 12.16 -13.66
C VAL A 182 -5.79 12.39 -12.98
N TYR A 183 -5.09 13.49 -13.27
CA TYR A 183 -3.74 13.68 -12.73
C TYR A 183 -3.69 13.82 -11.19
N LEU A 184 -4.70 14.44 -10.58
CA LEU A 184 -4.84 14.55 -9.11
C LEU A 184 -5.85 13.54 -8.56
N ASP A 185 -5.79 12.27 -8.99
CA ASP A 185 -6.75 11.22 -8.58
C ASP A 185 -6.70 10.91 -7.07
N ASP A 186 -5.53 11.07 -6.44
CA ASP A 186 -5.33 10.86 -5.00
C ASP A 186 -6.20 11.79 -4.14
N ASP A 187 -6.60 12.94 -4.70
CA ASP A 187 -7.43 13.93 -4.05
C ASP A 187 -8.15 14.78 -5.11
N LEU A 188 -9.44 14.49 -5.33
CA LEU A 188 -10.26 15.21 -6.32
C LEU A 188 -10.73 16.59 -5.86
N SER A 189 -10.58 16.93 -4.56
CA SER A 189 -11.05 18.21 -4.01
C SER A 189 -10.47 19.47 -4.70
N PRO A 190 -9.23 19.51 -5.21
CA PRO A 190 -8.67 20.66 -5.93
C PRO A 190 -9.45 21.04 -7.19
N TYR A 191 -10.15 20.09 -7.82
CA TYR A 191 -10.98 20.37 -9.01
C TYR A 191 -12.33 20.99 -8.67
N ILE A 192 -12.80 20.78 -7.44
CA ILE A 192 -14.12 21.21 -6.96
C ILE A 192 -14.02 22.56 -6.23
N ILE A 193 -12.98 22.75 -5.43
CA ILE A 193 -12.78 23.96 -4.62
C ILE A 193 -12.40 25.14 -5.51
N ASN A 194 -13.10 26.26 -5.33
CA ASN A 194 -12.78 27.50 -6.03
C ASN A 194 -11.42 28.04 -5.57
N LYS A 195 -10.55 28.40 -6.52
CA LYS A 195 -9.19 28.93 -6.29
C LYS A 195 -8.27 28.01 -5.45
N SER A 196 -8.32 26.70 -5.68
CA SER A 196 -7.38 25.75 -5.06
C SER A 196 -5.90 26.08 -5.38
N PRO A 197 -5.02 26.26 -4.38
CA PRO A 197 -3.58 26.43 -4.59
C PRO A 197 -2.91 25.22 -5.26
N ILE A 198 -3.41 24.01 -5.00
CA ILE A 198 -2.92 22.78 -5.63
C ILE A 198 -3.23 22.82 -7.13
N LEU A 199 -4.45 23.23 -7.51
CA LEU A 199 -4.83 23.37 -8.90
C LEU A 199 -4.04 24.47 -9.62
N ALA A 200 -3.71 25.57 -8.92
CA ALA A 200 -2.82 26.61 -9.45
C ALA A 200 -1.40 26.08 -9.68
N SER A 201 -0.88 25.27 -8.76
CA SER A 201 0.42 24.60 -8.91
C SER A 201 0.38 23.59 -10.08
N TYR A 202 -0.73 22.88 -10.24
CA TYR A 202 -0.93 21.94 -11.34
C TYR A 202 -1.00 22.65 -12.70
N ARG A 203 -1.67 23.81 -12.79
CA ARG A 203 -1.59 24.68 -13.97
C ARG A 203 -0.14 25.03 -14.33
N ASN A 204 0.67 25.38 -13.33
CA ASN A 204 2.08 25.71 -13.55
C ASN A 204 2.89 24.50 -14.03
N LEU A 205 2.57 23.29 -13.55
CA LEU A 205 3.15 22.05 -14.05
C LEU A 205 2.84 21.86 -15.54
N ILE A 206 1.55 21.98 -15.93
CA ILE A 206 1.13 21.87 -17.34
C ILE A 206 1.89 22.88 -18.18
N ASN A 207 1.84 24.17 -17.80
CA ASN A 207 2.50 25.25 -18.52
C ASN A 207 4.01 24.99 -18.70
N SER A 208 4.71 24.66 -17.63
CA SER A 208 6.16 24.48 -17.64
C SER A 208 6.57 23.27 -18.46
N THR A 209 5.78 22.19 -18.43
CA THR A 209 6.04 20.97 -19.18
C THR A 209 5.74 21.16 -20.67
N LEU A 210 4.62 21.81 -21.02
CA LEU A 210 4.28 22.12 -22.41
C LEU A 210 5.27 23.10 -23.06
N ALA A 211 5.82 24.03 -22.28
CA ALA A 211 6.88 24.92 -22.75
C ALA A 211 8.13 24.15 -23.21
N LEU A 212 8.44 22.97 -22.62
CA LEU A 212 9.56 22.12 -23.06
C LEU A 212 9.32 21.51 -24.45
N LEU A 213 8.06 21.40 -24.89
CA LEU A 213 7.67 21.00 -26.24
C LEU A 213 7.58 22.19 -27.22
N GLY A 214 7.78 23.42 -26.75
CA GLY A 214 7.60 24.64 -27.52
C GLY A 214 6.15 25.15 -27.54
N ILE A 215 5.26 24.58 -26.72
CA ILE A 215 3.85 24.96 -26.65
C ILE A 215 3.68 26.00 -25.54
N ASN A 216 3.37 27.24 -25.94
CA ASN A 216 3.17 28.37 -25.03
C ASN A 216 1.80 29.02 -25.28
N ASP A 217 0.73 28.23 -25.19
CA ASP A 217 -0.65 28.68 -25.41
C ASP A 217 -1.50 28.43 -24.17
N GLN A 218 -1.97 29.53 -23.55
CA GLN A 218 -2.81 29.46 -22.35
C GLN A 218 -4.16 28.79 -22.61
N LYS A 219 -4.69 28.89 -23.83
CA LYS A 219 -5.95 28.25 -24.19
C LYS A 219 -5.84 26.72 -24.10
N ILE A 220 -4.70 26.16 -24.52
CA ILE A 220 -4.47 24.71 -24.45
C ILE A 220 -4.41 24.22 -22.99
N ILE A 221 -3.80 25.02 -22.12
CA ILE A 221 -3.73 24.73 -20.68
C ILE A 221 -5.12 24.81 -20.05
N ASP A 222 -5.90 25.83 -20.41
CA ASP A 222 -7.29 25.99 -19.98
C ASP A 222 -8.14 24.80 -20.42
N ASP A 223 -7.99 24.37 -21.68
CA ASP A 223 -8.70 23.25 -22.26
C ASP A 223 -8.42 21.94 -21.51
N ILE A 224 -7.15 21.63 -21.24
CA ILE A 224 -6.73 20.44 -20.46
C ILE A 224 -7.38 20.44 -19.07
N LEU A 225 -7.27 21.56 -18.35
CA LEU A 225 -7.82 21.69 -17.00
C LEU A 225 -9.35 21.61 -16.98
N GLU A 226 -10.01 22.14 -18.01
CA GLU A 226 -11.46 22.08 -18.13
C GLU A 226 -11.95 20.66 -18.40
N VAL A 227 -11.26 19.89 -19.26
CA VAL A 227 -11.58 18.48 -19.49
C VAL A 227 -11.49 17.70 -18.19
N GLU A 228 -10.38 17.81 -17.46
CA GLU A 228 -10.23 17.10 -16.17
C GLU A 228 -11.31 17.49 -15.16
N LYS A 229 -11.58 18.79 -14.98
CA LYS A 229 -12.66 19.24 -14.08
C LYS A 229 -14.02 18.68 -14.47
N THR A 230 -14.27 18.56 -15.76
CA THR A 230 -15.54 18.09 -16.30
C THR A 230 -15.69 16.58 -16.08
N LEU A 231 -14.62 15.81 -16.31
CA LEU A 231 -14.57 14.37 -15.97
C LEU A 231 -14.74 14.13 -14.48
N VAL A 232 -14.05 14.89 -13.62
CA VAL A 232 -14.18 14.78 -12.16
C VAL A 232 -15.60 15.06 -11.72
N LYS A 233 -16.22 16.17 -12.18
CA LYS A 233 -17.61 16.49 -11.84
C LYS A 233 -18.60 15.41 -12.29
N ALA A 234 -18.36 14.77 -13.44
CA ALA A 234 -19.18 13.66 -13.91
C ALA A 234 -19.02 12.37 -13.09
N SER A 235 -17.91 12.25 -12.36
CA SER A 235 -17.54 11.09 -11.53
C SER A 235 -17.97 11.23 -10.07
N ILE A 236 -18.53 12.38 -9.67
CA ILE A 236 -19.07 12.57 -8.32
C ILE A 236 -20.40 11.81 -8.24
N SER A 237 -20.38 10.68 -7.52
CA SER A 237 -21.58 9.90 -7.22
C SER A 237 -22.59 10.72 -6.41
N ASP A 238 -23.87 10.39 -6.57
CA ASP A 238 -24.98 10.93 -5.77
C ASP A 238 -25.05 10.35 -4.34
N GLY A 239 -24.09 9.51 -3.96
CA GLY A 239 -24.02 8.84 -2.66
C GLY A 239 -24.74 7.50 -2.64
N SER A 240 -25.15 6.96 -3.79
CA SER A 240 -25.66 5.58 -3.87
C SER A 240 -24.58 4.55 -3.53
N THR A 241 -24.93 3.59 -2.67
CA THR A 241 -24.07 2.51 -2.18
C THR A 241 -24.17 1.24 -3.04
N ASP A 242 -24.69 1.36 -4.27
CA ASP A 242 -24.88 0.19 -5.14
C ASP A 242 -23.52 -0.23 -5.72
N TYR A 243 -23.20 -1.52 -5.69
CA TYR A 243 -21.90 -2.08 -6.15
C TYR A 243 -21.74 -2.04 -7.69
N GLY A 244 -22.51 -1.19 -8.36
CA GLY A 244 -22.61 -1.03 -9.81
C GLY A 244 -23.82 -1.72 -10.43
N LYS A 245 -23.87 -1.76 -11.76
CA LYS A 245 -24.88 -2.49 -12.56
C LYS A 245 -24.23 -3.15 -13.77
N ASN A 246 -24.69 -4.34 -14.15
CA ASN A 246 -24.21 -5.00 -15.37
C ASN A 246 -24.84 -4.35 -16.61
N TYR A 247 -24.00 -4.03 -17.58
CA TYR A 247 -24.37 -3.61 -18.91
C TYR A 247 -23.70 -4.52 -19.93
N THR A 248 -24.41 -4.86 -21.01
CA THR A 248 -23.75 -5.42 -22.18
C THR A 248 -23.00 -4.31 -22.94
N VAL A 249 -21.99 -4.68 -23.72
CA VAL A 249 -21.28 -3.72 -24.59
C VAL A 249 -22.23 -2.97 -25.50
N ILE A 250 -23.27 -3.62 -26.05
CA ILE A 250 -24.29 -2.93 -26.86
C ILE A 250 -25.06 -1.88 -26.04
N GLN A 251 -25.42 -2.19 -24.79
CA GLN A 251 -26.10 -1.21 -23.92
C GLN A 251 -25.19 -0.04 -23.56
N ILE A 252 -23.87 -0.25 -23.40
CA ILE A 252 -22.91 0.85 -23.20
C ILE A 252 -22.85 1.73 -24.44
N LYS A 253 -22.78 1.15 -25.64
CA LYS A 253 -22.82 1.88 -26.91
C LYS A 253 -24.11 2.70 -27.07
N GLU A 254 -25.25 2.15 -26.66
CA GLU A 254 -26.54 2.85 -26.68
C GLU A 254 -26.64 3.96 -25.63
N THR A 255 -25.97 3.80 -24.48
CA THR A 255 -25.94 4.80 -23.41
C THR A 255 -25.01 5.97 -23.76
N VAL A 256 -23.89 5.68 -24.44
CA VAL A 256 -22.88 6.66 -24.86
C VAL A 256 -22.65 6.57 -26.37
N PRO A 257 -23.65 6.94 -27.21
CA PRO A 257 -23.55 6.82 -28.66
C PRO A 257 -22.61 7.86 -29.29
N SER A 258 -22.20 8.90 -28.56
CA SER A 258 -21.29 9.93 -29.09
C SER A 258 -19.83 9.49 -29.18
N MET A 259 -19.48 8.30 -28.66
CA MET A 259 -18.15 7.71 -28.75
C MET A 259 -18.14 6.58 -29.79
N ASN A 260 -17.14 6.57 -30.67
CA ASN A 260 -16.89 5.42 -31.53
C ASN A 260 -16.21 4.26 -30.77
N TRP A 261 -17.00 3.52 -29.98
CA TRP A 261 -16.54 2.39 -29.17
C TRP A 261 -15.85 1.29 -29.99
N ASN A 262 -16.28 1.06 -31.23
CA ASN A 262 -15.67 0.05 -32.08
C ASN A 262 -14.21 0.40 -32.40
N VAL A 263 -13.92 1.65 -32.75
CA VAL A 263 -12.55 2.13 -32.96
C VAL A 263 -11.74 2.05 -31.67
N PHE A 264 -12.31 2.47 -30.54
CA PHE A 264 -11.63 2.38 -29.24
C PHE A 264 -11.22 0.94 -28.89
N PHE A 265 -12.16 -0.02 -28.97
CA PHE A 265 -11.88 -1.42 -28.65
C PHE A 265 -10.91 -2.07 -29.65
N GLU A 266 -11.05 -1.78 -30.95
CA GLU A 266 -10.10 -2.25 -31.96
C GLU A 266 -8.67 -1.77 -31.66
N LYS A 267 -8.50 -0.47 -31.37
CA LYS A 267 -7.17 0.13 -31.16
C LYS A 267 -6.54 -0.19 -29.82
N SER A 268 -7.35 -0.49 -28.81
CA SER A 268 -6.85 -0.97 -27.51
C SER A 268 -6.34 -2.39 -27.52
N GLY A 269 -6.81 -3.22 -28.47
CA GLY A 269 -6.57 -4.66 -28.45
C GLY A 269 -7.43 -5.40 -27.41
N LEU A 270 -8.40 -4.72 -26.78
CA LEU A 270 -9.40 -5.34 -25.92
C LEU A 270 -10.51 -5.93 -26.79
N ILE A 271 -10.54 -7.26 -26.90
CA ILE A 271 -11.50 -7.97 -27.76
C ILE A 271 -12.76 -8.26 -26.96
N LEU A 272 -13.87 -7.60 -27.32
CA LEU A 272 -15.19 -7.79 -26.71
C LEU A 272 -16.25 -8.04 -27.79
N THR A 273 -17.31 -8.76 -27.41
CA THR A 273 -18.53 -8.88 -28.23
C THR A 273 -19.61 -7.95 -27.70
N ASP A 274 -20.62 -7.65 -28.52
CA ASP A 274 -21.78 -6.85 -28.10
C ASP A 274 -22.54 -7.45 -26.90
N SER A 275 -22.46 -8.77 -26.72
CA SER A 275 -23.06 -9.51 -25.59
C SER A 275 -22.15 -9.58 -24.36
N THR A 276 -20.91 -9.10 -24.43
CA THR A 276 -20.00 -9.14 -23.28
C THR A 276 -20.54 -8.23 -22.17
N GLU A 277 -20.64 -8.75 -20.95
CA GLU A 277 -21.08 -7.97 -19.80
C GLU A 277 -19.92 -7.23 -19.15
N ILE A 278 -20.19 -5.98 -18.75
CA ILE A 278 -19.30 -5.10 -18.01
C ILE A 278 -20.08 -4.56 -16.81
N ARG A 279 -19.52 -4.72 -15.61
CA ARG A 279 -20.03 -4.12 -14.37
C ARG A 279 -19.66 -2.65 -14.36
N VAL A 280 -20.63 -1.77 -14.53
CA VAL A 280 -20.45 -0.32 -14.43
C VAL A 280 -20.62 0.07 -12.97
N ILE A 281 -19.52 0.48 -12.32
CA ILE A 281 -19.50 0.77 -10.87
C ILE A 281 -20.37 1.99 -10.54
N ASP A 282 -20.33 3.03 -11.39
CA ASP A 282 -21.22 4.18 -11.30
C ASP A 282 -21.96 4.38 -12.64
N PRO A 283 -23.20 3.92 -12.77
CA PRO A 283 -24.00 4.13 -13.97
C PRO A 283 -24.27 5.60 -14.31
N ASN A 284 -24.28 6.49 -13.31
CA ASN A 284 -24.49 7.93 -13.54
C ASN A 284 -23.31 8.54 -14.31
N TYR A 285 -22.09 8.02 -14.10
CA TYR A 285 -20.92 8.43 -14.87
C TYR A 285 -21.15 8.29 -16.38
N LEU A 286 -21.67 7.15 -16.86
CA LEU A 286 -21.91 6.93 -18.31
C LEU A 286 -22.87 7.97 -18.89
N VAL A 287 -23.95 8.28 -18.18
CA VAL A 287 -24.93 9.27 -18.62
C VAL A 287 -24.32 10.67 -18.68
N ASN A 288 -23.48 11.03 -17.71
CA ASN A 288 -22.79 12.32 -17.69
C ASN A 288 -21.69 12.38 -18.75
N PHE A 289 -20.97 11.28 -18.97
CA PHE A 289 -19.94 11.17 -20.00
C PHE A 289 -20.51 11.40 -21.40
N GLU A 290 -21.67 10.83 -21.72
CA GLU A 290 -22.37 11.11 -22.98
C GLU A 290 -22.70 12.61 -23.16
N LYS A 291 -23.09 13.32 -22.09
CA LYS A 291 -23.33 14.77 -22.16
C LYS A 291 -22.04 15.53 -22.48
N ILE A 292 -20.93 15.14 -21.85
CA ILE A 292 -19.61 15.73 -22.09
C ILE A 292 -19.20 15.53 -23.55
N LEU A 293 -19.35 14.32 -24.08
CA LEU A 293 -18.99 14.03 -25.47
C LEU A 293 -19.85 14.82 -26.47
N LYS A 294 -21.15 15.00 -26.21
CA LYS A 294 -22.01 15.87 -27.03
C LYS A 294 -21.54 17.32 -27.03
N GLU A 295 -21.10 17.84 -25.90
CA GLU A 295 -20.54 19.19 -25.77
C GLU A 295 -19.23 19.31 -26.58
N TYR A 296 -18.35 18.32 -26.46
CA TYR A 296 -17.04 18.31 -27.12
C TYR A 296 -17.07 17.86 -28.57
N ALA A 297 -18.20 17.37 -29.10
CA ALA A 297 -18.33 16.95 -30.49
C ALA A 297 -17.95 18.05 -31.51
N LYS A 298 -18.08 19.33 -31.12
CA LYS A 298 -17.69 20.49 -31.94
C LYS A 298 -16.23 20.92 -31.77
N MET A 299 -15.53 20.38 -30.77
CA MET A 299 -14.17 20.75 -30.38
C MET A 299 -13.34 19.48 -30.04
N PRO A 300 -13.22 18.52 -30.96
CA PRO A 300 -12.51 17.27 -30.71
C PRO A 300 -11.02 17.49 -30.40
N GLU A 301 -10.43 18.62 -30.82
CA GLU A 301 -9.06 18.98 -30.47
C GLU A 301 -8.85 19.11 -28.95
N LYS A 302 -9.90 19.48 -28.20
CA LYS A 302 -9.87 19.60 -26.75
C LYS A 302 -9.55 18.25 -26.09
N ILE A 303 -10.22 17.19 -26.55
CA ILE A 303 -9.99 15.81 -26.10
C ILE A 303 -8.58 15.36 -26.49
N VAL A 304 -8.14 15.64 -27.72
CA VAL A 304 -6.78 15.27 -28.16
C VAL A 304 -5.71 15.96 -27.32
N ASN A 305 -5.86 17.25 -27.01
CA ASN A 305 -4.92 17.98 -26.15
C ASN A 305 -4.84 17.37 -24.75
N TYR A 306 -5.97 16.98 -24.17
CA TYR A 306 -6.01 16.30 -22.89
C TYR A 306 -5.32 14.93 -22.93
N LEU A 307 -5.65 14.09 -23.93
CA LEU A 307 -5.01 12.77 -24.09
C LEU A 307 -3.49 12.89 -24.27
N MET A 308 -3.04 13.83 -25.09
CA MET A 308 -1.60 14.06 -25.31
C MET A 308 -0.91 14.62 -24.07
N TRP A 309 -1.60 15.47 -23.29
CA TRP A 309 -1.12 15.91 -21.99
C TRP A 309 -0.92 14.72 -21.04
N VAL A 310 -1.89 13.82 -20.91
CA VAL A 310 -1.75 12.61 -20.07
C VAL A 310 -0.53 11.79 -20.46
N LEU A 311 -0.34 11.54 -21.77
CA LEU A 311 0.83 10.84 -22.28
C LEU A 311 2.15 11.53 -21.89
N VAL A 312 2.23 12.86 -22.07
CA VAL A 312 3.43 13.65 -21.76
C VAL A 312 3.71 13.69 -20.26
N ALA A 313 2.68 13.95 -19.45
CA ALA A 313 2.79 14.06 -18.01
C ALA A 313 3.26 12.74 -17.38
N GLU A 314 2.68 11.61 -17.77
CA GLU A 314 3.11 10.29 -17.29
C GLU A 314 4.49 9.86 -17.81
N SER A 315 4.92 10.39 -18.96
CA SER A 315 6.25 10.12 -19.53
C SER A 315 7.37 10.93 -18.87
N ALA A 316 7.06 12.10 -18.27
CA ALA A 316 8.05 13.07 -17.82
C ALA A 316 9.09 12.49 -16.84
N LYS A 317 8.67 11.60 -15.93
CA LYS A 317 9.55 10.95 -14.95
C LYS A 317 10.61 10.02 -15.55
N TYR A 318 10.48 9.64 -16.82
CA TYR A 318 11.41 8.74 -17.53
C TYR A 318 12.36 9.49 -18.48
N MET A 319 12.29 10.82 -18.51
CA MET A 319 12.87 11.65 -19.56
C MET A 319 14.12 12.44 -19.13
N GLY A 320 14.52 12.36 -17.86
CA GLY A 320 15.69 13.02 -17.30
C GLY A 320 15.41 14.40 -16.69
N LYS A 321 16.48 15.04 -16.18
CA LYS A 321 16.39 16.24 -15.31
C LYS A 321 15.54 17.38 -15.87
N LYS A 322 15.68 17.67 -17.17
CA LYS A 322 14.92 18.74 -17.86
C LYS A 322 13.40 18.57 -17.66
N TRP A 323 12.91 17.35 -17.81
CA TRP A 323 11.48 17.01 -17.77
C TRP A 323 10.97 16.76 -16.35
N VAL A 324 11.84 16.26 -15.48
CA VAL A 324 11.55 16.02 -14.07
C VAL A 324 11.48 17.31 -13.26
N LYS A 325 12.22 18.36 -13.64
CA LYS A 325 12.27 19.59 -12.84
C LYS A 325 10.89 20.22 -12.56
N PRO A 326 10.01 20.46 -13.55
CA PRO A 326 8.66 20.95 -13.29
C PRO A 326 7.85 20.03 -12.35
N LEU A 327 8.02 18.71 -12.49
CA LEU A 327 7.36 17.73 -11.64
C LEU A 327 7.83 17.83 -10.18
N ASN A 328 9.15 17.95 -9.95
CA ASN A 328 9.70 18.11 -8.61
C ASN A 328 9.22 19.41 -7.95
N GLU A 329 9.16 20.50 -8.70
CA GLU A 329 8.63 21.78 -8.20
C GLU A 329 7.15 21.65 -7.83
N PHE A 330 6.36 20.97 -8.65
CA PHE A 330 4.95 20.69 -8.37
C PHE A 330 4.77 19.84 -7.10
N GLU A 331 5.49 18.72 -6.99
CA GLU A 331 5.43 17.85 -5.81
C GLU A 331 5.86 18.58 -4.54
N LYS A 332 6.96 19.32 -4.59
CA LYS A 332 7.44 20.10 -3.45
C LYS A 332 6.40 21.12 -2.98
N ASN A 333 5.74 21.80 -3.91
CA ASN A 333 4.74 22.83 -3.60
C ASN A 333 3.42 22.26 -3.08
N THR A 334 3.08 21.01 -3.43
CA THR A 334 1.77 20.41 -3.11
C THR A 334 1.83 19.37 -1.99
N LYS A 335 2.97 18.68 -1.85
CA LYS A 335 3.19 17.58 -0.89
C LYS A 335 4.25 17.90 0.16
N GLY A 336 5.09 18.92 -0.05
CA GLY A 336 6.18 19.31 0.85
C GLY A 336 7.50 18.53 0.68
N PHE A 337 7.53 17.59 -0.26
CA PHE A 337 8.69 16.79 -0.68
C PHE A 337 8.58 16.51 -2.18
N TYR A 338 9.66 16.01 -2.80
CA TYR A 338 9.63 15.59 -4.21
C TYR A 338 10.39 14.28 -4.43
N THR A 339 10.01 13.50 -5.43
CA THR A 339 10.76 12.27 -5.75
C THR A 339 12.05 12.62 -6.48
N ASN A 340 13.19 12.06 -6.04
CA ASN A 340 14.42 12.17 -6.83
C ASN A 340 14.45 11.15 -7.97
N TYR A 341 13.78 11.47 -9.08
CA TYR A 341 13.66 10.58 -10.25
C TYR A 341 14.99 10.27 -10.97
N SER A 342 16.10 10.92 -10.61
CA SER A 342 17.41 10.60 -11.15
C SER A 342 18.33 9.85 -10.17
N SER A 343 17.79 9.49 -8.99
CA SER A 343 18.50 8.71 -8.00
C SER A 343 18.56 7.23 -8.36
N TRP A 344 19.58 6.53 -7.85
CA TRP A 344 19.64 5.07 -7.95
C TRP A 344 18.44 4.43 -7.24
N GLN A 345 17.95 5.03 -6.15
CA GLN A 345 16.77 4.55 -5.42
C GLN A 345 15.53 4.50 -6.32
N PHE A 346 15.30 5.54 -7.11
CA PHE A 346 14.20 5.54 -8.10
C PHE A 346 14.37 4.40 -9.11
N CYS A 347 15.57 4.21 -9.65
CA CYS A 347 15.82 3.15 -10.64
C CYS A 347 15.71 1.73 -10.07
N VAL A 348 16.17 1.50 -8.84
CA VAL A 348 15.93 0.24 -8.12
C VAL A 348 14.43 0.05 -7.90
N SER A 349 13.73 1.11 -7.47
CA SER A 349 12.30 1.09 -7.20
C SER A 349 11.46 0.76 -8.44
N GLU A 350 11.78 1.33 -9.60
CA GLU A 350 11.10 0.97 -10.85
C GLU A 350 11.48 -0.47 -11.29
N SER A 351 12.74 -0.89 -11.10
CA SER A 351 13.16 -2.26 -11.43
C SER A 351 12.43 -3.32 -10.61
N ARG A 352 12.25 -3.11 -9.29
CA ARG A 352 11.46 -4.03 -8.44
C ARG A 352 9.98 -4.07 -8.82
N LYS A 353 9.38 -2.95 -9.26
CA LYS A 353 7.98 -2.92 -9.72
C LYS A 353 7.79 -3.67 -11.04
N LYS A 354 8.75 -3.59 -11.95
CA LYS A 354 8.68 -4.22 -13.28
C LYS A 354 9.09 -5.69 -13.26
N PHE A 355 9.98 -6.09 -12.37
CA PHE A 355 10.52 -7.45 -12.30
C PHE A 355 10.47 -8.05 -10.88
N PRO A 356 9.34 -7.93 -10.15
CA PRO A 356 9.28 -8.29 -8.73
C PRO A 356 9.64 -9.75 -8.49
N ASN A 357 9.00 -10.63 -9.27
CA ASN A 357 9.18 -12.07 -9.14
C ASN A 357 10.57 -12.55 -9.58
N LEU A 358 11.29 -11.82 -10.44
CA LEU A 358 12.64 -12.20 -10.84
C LEU A 358 13.68 -11.78 -9.79
N LEU A 359 13.51 -10.58 -9.24
CA LEU A 359 14.43 -10.01 -8.27
C LEU A 359 14.25 -10.62 -6.87
N VAL A 360 13.04 -11.04 -6.50
CA VAL A 360 12.77 -11.63 -5.17
C VAL A 360 13.58 -12.90 -4.91
N HIS A 361 13.75 -13.76 -5.92
CA HIS A 361 14.56 -14.98 -5.77
C HIS A 361 16.05 -14.66 -5.64
N GLN A 362 16.55 -13.63 -6.32
CA GLN A 362 17.97 -13.25 -6.24
C GLN A 362 18.37 -12.79 -4.85
N ILE A 363 17.48 -12.07 -4.16
CA ILE A 363 17.76 -11.55 -2.81
C ILE A 363 17.41 -12.56 -1.72
N PHE A 364 16.21 -13.17 -1.76
CA PHE A 364 15.71 -13.94 -0.62
C PHE A 364 16.04 -15.43 -0.62
N SER A 365 16.48 -16.01 -1.75
CA SER A 365 16.82 -17.44 -1.80
C SER A 365 17.91 -17.87 -0.81
N LYS A 366 18.76 -16.93 -0.36
CA LYS A 366 19.83 -17.19 0.62
C LYS A 366 19.52 -16.65 2.01
N THR A 367 18.80 -15.53 2.11
CA THR A 367 18.56 -14.80 3.36
C THR A 367 17.25 -15.23 4.04
N TYR A 368 16.22 -15.58 3.27
CA TYR A 368 14.94 -16.07 3.76
C TYR A 368 14.91 -17.61 3.80
N THR A 369 15.37 -18.16 4.92
CA THR A 369 15.52 -19.61 5.10
C THR A 369 14.22 -20.32 5.48
N ALA A 370 14.21 -21.65 5.43
CA ALA A 370 13.11 -22.48 5.93
C ALA A 370 12.74 -22.19 7.40
N SER A 371 13.71 -21.75 8.21
CA SER A 371 13.46 -21.33 9.60
C SER A 371 12.57 -20.10 9.69
N HIS A 372 12.72 -19.13 8.78
CA HIS A 372 11.87 -17.92 8.76
C HIS A 372 10.43 -18.33 8.41
N LYS A 373 10.25 -19.11 7.34
CA LYS A 373 8.94 -19.60 6.92
C LYS A 373 8.23 -20.42 8.01
N SER A 374 8.96 -21.32 8.67
CA SER A 374 8.42 -22.12 9.76
C SER A 374 8.02 -21.24 10.96
N LEU A 375 8.85 -20.28 11.33
CA LEU A 375 8.57 -19.36 12.44
C LEU A 375 7.33 -18.49 12.15
N THR A 376 7.25 -17.90 10.95
CA THR A 376 6.07 -17.13 10.51
C THR A 376 4.81 -17.98 10.54
N LYS A 377 4.87 -19.23 10.06
CA LYS A 377 3.72 -20.15 10.11
C LYS A 377 3.27 -20.44 11.55
N SER A 378 4.22 -20.65 12.47
CA SER A 378 3.91 -20.82 13.88
C SER A 378 3.27 -19.57 14.50
N LEU A 379 3.77 -18.37 14.18
CA LEU A 379 3.18 -17.12 14.63
C LEU A 379 1.73 -16.97 14.14
N ILE A 380 1.48 -17.17 12.84
CA ILE A 380 0.13 -17.13 12.25
C ILE A 380 -0.80 -18.11 12.97
N SER A 381 -0.35 -19.35 13.18
CA SER A 381 -1.14 -20.36 13.89
C SER A 381 -1.51 -19.94 15.31
N ASN A 382 -0.55 -19.38 16.05
CA ASN A 382 -0.76 -18.95 17.44
C ASN A 382 -1.70 -17.74 17.51
N ILE A 383 -1.56 -16.79 16.58
CA ILE A 383 -2.39 -15.57 16.52
C ILE A 383 -3.81 -15.91 16.04
N LYS A 384 -3.98 -16.80 15.06
CA LYS A 384 -5.31 -17.34 14.71
C LYS A 384 -5.96 -18.04 15.89
N SER A 385 -5.19 -18.79 16.69
CA SER A 385 -5.73 -19.40 17.91
C SER A 385 -6.21 -18.36 18.94
N ALA A 386 -5.45 -17.28 19.13
CA ALA A 386 -5.86 -16.19 20.02
C ALA A 386 -7.11 -15.46 19.48
N MET A 387 -7.17 -15.19 18.17
CA MET A 387 -8.35 -14.57 17.54
C MET A 387 -9.58 -15.47 17.65
N LYS A 388 -9.40 -16.80 17.54
CA LYS A 388 -10.48 -17.75 17.77
C LYS A 388 -11.04 -17.62 19.20
N THR A 389 -10.17 -17.54 20.21
CA THR A 389 -10.60 -17.32 21.60
C THR A 389 -11.31 -15.99 21.78
N GLU A 390 -10.84 -14.93 21.12
CA GLU A 390 -11.50 -13.62 21.11
C GLU A 390 -12.92 -13.71 20.53
N ILE A 391 -13.08 -14.34 19.37
CA ILE A 391 -14.39 -14.55 18.71
C ILE A 391 -15.33 -15.40 19.58
N GLU A 392 -14.83 -16.47 20.21
CA GLU A 392 -15.61 -17.33 21.11
C GLU A 392 -16.06 -16.60 22.38
N GLY A 393 -15.23 -15.68 22.88
CA GLY A 393 -15.53 -14.86 24.07
C GLY A 393 -16.40 -13.62 23.82
N ALA A 394 -16.58 -13.23 22.55
CA ALA A 394 -17.34 -12.05 22.16
C ALA A 394 -18.87 -12.25 22.30
N ASP A 395 -19.40 -11.90 23.48
CA ASP A 395 -20.82 -11.96 23.84
C ASP A 395 -21.77 -11.20 22.89
N TRP A 396 -21.24 -10.22 22.17
CA TRP A 396 -21.99 -9.36 21.26
C TRP A 396 -22.25 -10.00 19.89
N LEU A 397 -21.56 -11.07 19.52
CA LEU A 397 -21.68 -11.71 18.19
C LEU A 397 -22.94 -12.56 18.02
N GLY A 398 -23.50 -13.11 19.10
CA GLY A 398 -24.68 -13.98 19.02
C GLY A 398 -24.46 -15.17 18.07
N ASN A 399 -25.36 -15.38 17.10
CA ASN A 399 -25.21 -16.48 16.15
C ASN A 399 -24.10 -16.24 15.11
N SER A 400 -23.66 -14.97 14.94
CA SER A 400 -22.59 -14.60 14.01
C SER A 400 -21.23 -15.18 14.40
N THR A 401 -21.06 -15.62 15.66
CA THR A 401 -19.84 -16.30 16.14
C THR A 401 -19.46 -17.47 15.26
N LYS A 402 -20.42 -18.30 14.82
CA LYS A 402 -20.13 -19.46 13.97
C LYS A 402 -19.54 -19.04 12.62
N SER A 403 -20.14 -18.04 11.97
CA SER A 403 -19.68 -17.52 10.68
C SER A 403 -18.31 -16.84 10.80
N ALA A 404 -18.07 -16.10 11.88
CA ALA A 404 -16.78 -15.47 12.14
C ALA A 404 -15.67 -16.52 12.35
N LEU A 405 -15.97 -17.60 13.08
CA LEU A 405 -15.04 -18.72 13.26
C LEU A 405 -14.76 -19.46 11.95
N GLU A 406 -15.78 -19.74 11.15
CA GLU A 406 -15.60 -20.36 9.83
C GLU A 406 -14.71 -19.49 8.95
N LYS A 407 -14.95 -18.18 8.92
CA LYS A 407 -14.13 -17.22 8.18
C LYS A 407 -12.67 -17.24 8.63
N LEU A 408 -12.42 -17.24 9.95
CA LEU A 408 -11.05 -17.30 10.50
C LEU A 408 -10.36 -18.63 10.16
N GLU A 409 -11.09 -19.75 10.26
CA GLU A 409 -10.57 -21.09 10.02
C GLU A 409 -10.11 -21.27 8.57
N VAL A 410 -10.90 -20.80 7.61
CA VAL A 410 -10.59 -20.94 6.18
C VAL A 410 -9.74 -19.80 5.62
N MET A 411 -9.37 -18.82 6.46
CA MET A 411 -8.49 -17.72 6.06
C MET A 411 -7.16 -18.29 5.58
N ARG A 412 -6.77 -17.97 4.35
CA ARG A 412 -5.54 -18.49 3.74
C ARG A 412 -4.33 -17.63 4.11
N GLU A 413 -3.15 -18.16 3.89
CA GLU A 413 -1.88 -17.48 4.16
C GLU A 413 -0.87 -17.70 3.01
N LYS A 414 -0.25 -16.61 2.56
CA LYS A 414 0.95 -16.61 1.73
C LYS A 414 2.11 -16.02 2.51
N ILE A 415 3.24 -16.71 2.51
CA ILE A 415 4.37 -16.39 3.39
C ILE A 415 5.64 -16.28 2.56
N GLY A 416 6.27 -15.11 2.61
CA GLY A 416 7.51 -14.80 1.92
C GLY A 416 7.27 -14.45 0.45
N TYR A 417 7.57 -15.38 -0.44
CA TYR A 417 7.56 -15.20 -1.88
C TYR A 417 7.22 -16.53 -2.60
N PRO A 418 6.85 -16.50 -3.89
CA PRO A 418 6.59 -17.70 -4.68
C PRO A 418 7.80 -18.68 -4.69
N GLU A 419 7.58 -19.99 -4.70
CA GLU A 419 8.67 -21.00 -4.70
C GLU A 419 9.29 -21.21 -6.11
N VAL A 420 10.57 -21.59 -6.12
CA VAL A 420 11.37 -21.93 -7.32
C VAL A 420 10.73 -23.09 -8.08
N GLY A 421 10.59 -22.98 -9.40
CA GLY A 421 9.82 -23.91 -10.25
C GLY A 421 8.50 -23.33 -10.79
N GLN A 422 8.05 -22.20 -10.24
CA GLN A 422 7.16 -21.26 -10.95
C GLN A 422 7.95 -20.36 -11.94
N GLU A 423 9.29 -20.44 -11.94
CA GLU A 423 10.22 -19.56 -12.66
C GLU A 423 10.08 -19.60 -14.19
N GLU A 424 9.80 -20.76 -14.81
CA GLU A 424 9.50 -20.84 -16.25
C GLU A 424 8.26 -20.00 -16.63
N VAL A 425 7.35 -19.76 -15.68
CA VAL A 425 6.18 -18.87 -15.86
C VAL A 425 6.58 -17.40 -15.69
N LEU A 426 7.61 -17.09 -14.89
CA LEU A 426 8.03 -15.73 -14.57
C LEU A 426 8.81 -15.06 -15.71
N ASP A 427 9.56 -15.83 -16.49
CA ASP A 427 10.32 -15.33 -17.64
C ASP A 427 9.47 -15.15 -18.90
N LYS A 428 8.41 -15.96 -19.01
CA LYS A 428 7.57 -16.08 -20.20
C LYS A 428 7.01 -14.76 -20.72
N PRO A 429 6.52 -13.83 -19.87
CA PRO A 429 6.10 -12.50 -20.32
C PRO A 429 7.22 -11.71 -20.99
N PHE A 430 8.46 -11.93 -20.55
CA PHE A 430 9.62 -11.17 -20.96
C PHE A 430 10.41 -11.80 -22.11
N GLU A 431 10.21 -13.07 -22.46
CA GLU A 431 10.98 -13.82 -23.47
C GLU A 431 11.16 -13.04 -24.78
N ASN A 432 10.06 -12.53 -25.34
CA ASN A 432 10.04 -11.86 -26.64
C ASN A 432 10.28 -10.34 -26.58
N ILE A 433 10.61 -9.81 -25.41
CA ILE A 433 10.86 -8.37 -25.25
C ILE A 433 12.34 -8.07 -25.43
N CYS A 434 12.61 -7.08 -26.27
CA CYS A 434 13.89 -6.42 -26.33
C CYS A 434 13.90 -5.20 -25.41
N ILE A 435 14.49 -5.35 -24.21
CA ILE A 435 14.87 -4.21 -23.36
C ILE A 435 16.24 -3.73 -23.80
N LYS A 436 16.28 -2.48 -24.23
CA LYS A 436 17.50 -1.88 -24.76
C LYS A 436 18.16 -1.01 -23.72
N HIS A 437 19.47 -1.11 -23.66
CA HIS A 437 20.30 -0.15 -22.95
C HIS A 437 20.00 1.28 -23.43
N ARG A 438 20.01 2.26 -22.52
CA ARG A 438 19.78 3.71 -22.79
C ARG A 438 18.40 4.14 -23.34
N GLU A 439 17.43 3.25 -23.50
CA GLU A 439 16.09 3.60 -24.02
C GLU A 439 14.99 3.53 -22.94
N PHE A 440 15.18 4.20 -21.79
CA PHE A 440 14.31 4.05 -20.61
C PHE A 440 12.82 4.27 -20.89
N LEU A 441 12.42 5.42 -21.44
CA LEU A 441 11.03 5.69 -21.83
C LEU A 441 10.45 4.61 -22.76
N ARG A 442 11.24 4.11 -23.72
CA ARG A 442 10.75 3.10 -24.65
C ARG A 442 10.62 1.74 -23.99
N ASN A 443 11.52 1.41 -23.07
CA ASN A 443 11.43 0.20 -22.28
C ASN A 443 10.15 0.25 -21.42
N GLU A 444 9.86 1.39 -20.79
CA GLU A 444 8.61 1.63 -20.06
C GLU A 444 7.36 1.40 -20.91
N MET A 445 7.27 2.03 -22.09
CA MET A 445 6.10 1.89 -22.95
C MET A 445 5.90 0.44 -23.41
N LYS A 446 6.98 -0.32 -23.63
CA LYS A 446 6.88 -1.76 -23.94
C LYS A 446 6.36 -2.56 -22.76
N LEU A 447 6.92 -2.34 -21.57
CA LEU A 447 6.54 -3.08 -20.36
C LEU A 447 5.08 -2.78 -19.97
N ARG A 448 4.67 -1.52 -20.02
CA ARG A 448 3.27 -1.09 -19.80
C ARG A 448 2.27 -1.80 -20.72
N LYS A 449 2.62 -1.93 -22.01
CA LYS A 449 1.77 -2.65 -22.97
C LYS A 449 1.57 -4.11 -22.57
N ILE A 450 2.63 -4.77 -22.09
CA ILE A 450 2.57 -6.18 -21.72
C ILE A 450 1.79 -6.38 -20.44
N GLU A 451 2.03 -5.57 -19.42
CA GLU A 451 1.23 -5.55 -18.19
C GLU A 451 -0.27 -5.38 -18.52
N GLN A 452 -0.60 -4.53 -19.49
CA GLN A 452 -1.98 -4.33 -19.93
C GLN A 452 -2.55 -5.55 -20.66
N LEU A 453 -1.77 -6.17 -21.56
CA LEU A 453 -2.20 -7.38 -22.27
C LEU A 453 -2.39 -8.57 -21.32
N GLU A 454 -1.55 -8.70 -20.30
CA GLU A 454 -1.69 -9.71 -19.25
C GLU A 454 -2.99 -9.53 -18.46
N LYS A 455 -3.34 -8.29 -18.11
CA LYS A 455 -4.64 -7.96 -17.52
C LYS A 455 -5.79 -8.42 -18.44
N PHE A 456 -5.74 -8.11 -19.73
CA PHE A 456 -6.79 -8.57 -20.66
C PHE A 456 -6.91 -10.09 -20.73
N GLN A 457 -5.81 -10.83 -20.56
CA GLN A 457 -5.86 -12.29 -20.52
C GLN A 457 -6.55 -12.86 -19.27
N LEU A 458 -6.85 -12.06 -18.25
CA LEU A 458 -7.61 -12.51 -17.07
C LEU A 458 -9.12 -12.55 -17.33
N ILE A 459 -9.61 -11.84 -18.35
CA ILE A 459 -11.05 -11.70 -18.63
C ILE A 459 -11.67 -13.07 -18.88
N GLY A 460 -12.78 -13.36 -18.19
CA GLY A 460 -13.52 -14.61 -18.32
C GLY A 460 -12.81 -15.84 -17.72
N LYS A 461 -11.62 -15.67 -17.11
CA LYS A 461 -10.96 -16.74 -16.36
C LYS A 461 -11.46 -16.79 -14.92
N SER A 462 -11.33 -17.97 -14.31
CA SER A 462 -11.50 -18.11 -12.87
C SER A 462 -10.48 -17.24 -12.14
N THR A 463 -10.92 -16.57 -11.09
CA THR A 463 -10.01 -15.86 -10.20
C THR A 463 -9.11 -16.86 -9.49
N HIS A 464 -7.89 -16.42 -9.25
CA HIS A 464 -6.92 -17.13 -8.43
C HIS A 464 -6.16 -16.07 -7.64
N SER A 465 -5.79 -16.41 -6.40
CA SER A 465 -4.98 -15.50 -5.61
C SER A 465 -3.61 -15.30 -6.27
N PHE A 466 -3.19 -14.05 -6.40
CA PHE A 466 -1.89 -13.64 -6.93
C PHE A 466 -0.92 -13.32 -5.78
N TRP A 467 0.38 -13.29 -6.04
CA TRP A 467 1.35 -12.83 -5.05
C TRP A 467 1.55 -11.33 -5.21
N GLU A 468 1.46 -10.60 -4.09
CA GLU A 468 1.92 -9.22 -4.04
C GLU A 468 3.44 -9.13 -4.24
N ASN A 469 3.92 -7.91 -4.51
CA ASN A 469 5.35 -7.67 -4.65
C ASN A 469 6.11 -7.94 -3.34
N SER A 470 6.67 -9.14 -3.20
CA SER A 470 7.39 -9.59 -2.01
C SER A 470 8.68 -8.80 -1.68
N LEU A 471 9.12 -7.90 -2.55
CA LEU A 471 10.25 -6.98 -2.32
C LEU A 471 9.85 -5.70 -1.58
N GLU A 472 8.56 -5.51 -1.30
CA GLU A 472 8.05 -4.40 -0.49
C GLU A 472 7.97 -4.80 0.98
N ALA A 473 8.55 -3.97 1.85
CA ALA A 473 8.54 -4.15 3.30
C ALA A 473 7.16 -3.85 3.88
N ASP A 474 6.23 -4.78 3.67
CA ASP A 474 4.80 -4.60 3.95
C ASP A 474 4.07 -5.95 4.13
N ALA A 475 2.82 -5.94 4.61
CA ALA A 475 1.94 -7.10 4.69
C ALA A 475 0.51 -6.69 4.28
N VAL A 476 -0.31 -7.62 3.81
CA VAL A 476 -1.67 -7.28 3.35
C VAL A 476 -2.70 -8.37 3.64
N TYR A 477 -3.97 -7.95 3.80
CA TYR A 477 -5.14 -8.81 3.71
C TYR A 477 -5.91 -8.55 2.42
N HIS A 478 -6.28 -9.63 1.71
CA HIS A 478 -7.15 -9.56 0.54
C HIS A 478 -8.55 -10.10 0.86
N PRO A 479 -9.58 -9.23 0.99
CA PRO A 479 -10.94 -9.66 1.35
C PRO A 479 -11.55 -10.63 0.35
N SER A 480 -11.39 -10.40 -0.95
CA SER A 480 -11.95 -11.26 -2.01
C SER A 480 -11.40 -12.69 -2.02
N PHE A 481 -10.27 -12.90 -1.33
CA PHE A 481 -9.61 -14.19 -1.22
C PHE A 481 -9.65 -14.74 0.21
N ASN A 482 -10.11 -13.94 1.19
CA ASN A 482 -9.95 -14.19 2.61
C ASN A 482 -8.54 -14.70 2.93
N GLU A 483 -7.52 -13.91 2.59
CA GLU A 483 -6.13 -14.35 2.58
C GLU A 483 -5.20 -13.25 3.08
N ILE A 484 -4.31 -13.59 4.02
CA ILE A 484 -3.20 -12.73 4.42
C ILE A 484 -1.95 -13.05 3.59
N GLN A 485 -1.20 -12.03 3.19
CA GLN A 485 0.11 -12.17 2.56
C GLN A 485 1.17 -11.46 3.38
N ILE A 486 2.08 -12.25 3.95
CA ILE A 486 3.23 -11.77 4.70
C ILE A 486 4.43 -11.75 3.76
N LYS A 487 4.82 -10.55 3.26
CA LYS A 487 5.86 -10.41 2.22
C LYS A 487 7.25 -10.75 2.76
N ALA A 488 8.16 -11.13 1.86
CA ALA A 488 9.52 -11.52 2.26
C ALA A 488 10.32 -10.36 2.87
N ALA A 489 10.21 -9.16 2.30
CA ALA A 489 10.96 -7.99 2.76
C ALA A 489 10.62 -7.55 4.20
N ILE A 490 9.34 -7.54 4.60
CA ILE A 490 8.98 -7.26 6.01
C ILE A 490 9.44 -8.36 6.97
N SER A 491 9.66 -9.57 6.46
CA SER A 491 10.07 -10.74 7.23
C SER A 491 11.60 -10.81 7.41
N THR A 492 12.24 -9.66 7.55
CA THR A 492 13.69 -9.50 7.76
C THR A 492 13.98 -8.77 9.07
N HIS A 493 15.25 -8.62 9.42
CA HIS A 493 15.65 -7.86 10.61
C HIS A 493 15.21 -6.39 10.50
N PRO A 494 14.65 -5.76 11.56
CA PRO A 494 14.52 -6.28 12.93
C PRO A 494 13.20 -7.03 13.23
N MET A 495 12.28 -7.12 12.27
CA MET A 495 10.92 -7.64 12.50
C MET A 495 10.94 -9.14 12.79
N LEU A 496 11.51 -9.95 11.89
CA LEU A 496 11.57 -11.41 12.02
C LEU A 496 13.01 -11.87 12.14
N VAL A 497 13.39 -12.32 13.33
CA VAL A 497 14.70 -12.90 13.60
C VAL A 497 14.52 -14.21 14.38
N PRO A 498 14.92 -15.37 13.82
CA PRO A 498 14.88 -16.63 14.56
C PRO A 498 15.73 -16.59 15.84
N GLY A 499 15.15 -17.00 16.96
CA GLY A 499 15.87 -17.16 18.24
C GLY A 499 15.95 -15.92 19.13
N ILE A 500 15.26 -14.82 18.78
CA ILE A 500 15.09 -13.68 19.69
C ILE A 500 14.01 -13.97 20.74
N PRO A 501 13.94 -13.21 21.86
CA PRO A 501 12.86 -13.33 22.83
C PRO A 501 11.46 -13.26 22.21
N SER A 502 10.56 -14.12 22.68
CA SER A 502 9.18 -14.21 22.20
C SER A 502 8.43 -12.89 22.43
N ALA A 503 8.67 -12.22 23.55
CA ALA A 503 8.09 -10.90 23.81
C ALA A 503 8.38 -9.89 22.68
N ILE A 504 9.63 -9.88 22.20
CA ILE A 504 10.05 -8.99 21.11
C ILE A 504 9.44 -9.44 19.80
N LEU A 505 9.51 -10.74 19.49
CA LEU A 505 9.00 -11.30 18.25
C LEU A 505 7.48 -11.07 18.08
N TYR A 506 6.71 -11.30 19.14
CA TYR A 506 5.26 -11.12 19.11
C TYR A 506 4.85 -9.65 19.17
N GLY A 507 5.56 -8.83 19.95
CA GLY A 507 5.29 -7.39 19.99
C GLY A 507 5.57 -6.71 18.65
N SER A 508 6.66 -7.09 17.98
CA SER A 508 7.04 -6.55 16.67
C SER A 508 6.27 -7.23 15.53
N PHE A 509 6.65 -8.44 15.13
CA PHE A 509 6.09 -9.10 13.95
C PHE A 509 4.76 -9.80 14.21
N GLY A 510 4.54 -10.28 15.43
CA GLY A 510 3.25 -10.86 15.81
C GLY A 510 2.10 -9.87 15.74
N SER A 511 2.31 -8.62 16.16
CA SER A 511 1.28 -7.57 16.07
C SER A 511 0.95 -7.19 14.62
N VAL A 512 1.91 -7.25 13.70
CA VAL A 512 1.66 -7.10 12.24
C VAL A 512 0.80 -8.25 11.72
N ILE A 513 1.11 -9.50 12.08
CA ILE A 513 0.28 -10.65 11.68
C ILE A 513 -1.14 -10.54 12.28
N GLY A 514 -1.25 -10.10 13.53
CA GLY A 514 -2.53 -9.83 14.18
C GLY A 514 -3.34 -8.76 13.45
N HIS A 515 -2.68 -7.69 13.00
CA HIS A 515 -3.27 -6.60 12.23
C HIS A 515 -3.88 -7.14 10.91
N GLU A 516 -3.13 -7.92 10.14
CA GLU A 516 -3.65 -8.52 8.90
C GLU A 516 -4.82 -9.48 9.13
N ILE A 517 -4.81 -10.24 10.23
CA ILE A 517 -5.93 -11.11 10.59
C ILE A 517 -7.16 -10.26 11.00
N SER A 518 -6.95 -9.15 11.71
CA SER A 518 -8.01 -8.22 12.10
C SER A 518 -8.66 -7.51 10.92
N HIS A 519 -7.93 -7.25 9.82
CA HIS A 519 -8.53 -6.75 8.57
C HIS A 519 -9.62 -7.68 8.02
N GLY A 520 -9.60 -8.97 8.33
CA GLY A 520 -10.70 -9.88 8.04
C GLY A 520 -12.04 -9.48 8.66
N PHE A 521 -12.03 -8.59 9.65
CA PHE A 521 -13.19 -8.23 10.45
C PHE A 521 -13.31 -6.73 10.70
N ASP A 522 -12.57 -5.90 9.96
CA ASP A 522 -12.66 -4.44 10.03
C ASP A 522 -13.85 -3.90 9.21
N THR A 523 -13.90 -2.58 8.97
CA THR A 523 -14.96 -1.92 8.19
C THR A 523 -15.15 -2.48 6.79
N THR A 524 -14.08 -2.97 6.15
CA THR A 524 -14.11 -3.53 4.80
C THR A 524 -14.29 -5.03 4.86
N GLY A 525 -13.43 -5.73 5.60
CA GLY A 525 -13.41 -7.17 5.70
C GLY A 525 -14.69 -7.75 6.27
N ALA A 526 -15.37 -7.05 7.19
CA ALA A 526 -16.67 -7.47 7.71
C ALA A 526 -17.73 -7.65 6.62
N ASN A 527 -17.60 -7.01 5.45
CA ASN A 527 -18.56 -7.16 4.35
C ASN A 527 -18.34 -8.44 3.52
N PHE A 528 -17.23 -9.15 3.72
CA PHE A 528 -16.87 -10.34 2.95
C PHE A 528 -17.05 -11.62 3.78
N ASP A 529 -17.68 -12.63 3.22
CA ASP A 529 -17.88 -13.93 3.86
C ASP A 529 -16.59 -14.79 3.87
N ALA A 530 -16.67 -16.01 4.43
CA ALA A 530 -15.56 -16.94 4.52
C ALA A 530 -14.95 -17.34 3.15
N ASN A 531 -15.75 -17.24 2.07
CA ASN A 531 -15.33 -17.52 0.70
C ASN A 531 -14.79 -16.28 -0.02
N GLY A 532 -14.81 -15.12 0.65
CA GLY A 532 -14.40 -13.84 0.09
C GLY A 532 -15.46 -13.24 -0.86
N ASN A 533 -16.74 -13.59 -0.73
CA ASN A 533 -17.81 -12.87 -1.44
C ASN A 533 -18.38 -11.77 -0.57
N SER A 534 -18.74 -10.63 -1.16
CA SER A 534 -19.45 -9.54 -0.50
C SER A 534 -20.91 -9.93 -0.25
N ASN A 535 -21.17 -10.59 0.87
CA ASN A 535 -22.47 -11.06 1.29
C ASN A 535 -22.71 -10.62 2.74
N ASN A 536 -23.96 -10.32 3.10
CA ASN A 536 -24.28 -10.12 4.51
C ASN A 536 -24.32 -11.48 5.22
N TRP A 537 -23.36 -11.72 6.12
CA TRP A 537 -23.27 -12.91 6.97
C TRP A 537 -23.46 -12.61 8.46
N TRP A 538 -23.81 -11.36 8.79
CA TRP A 538 -24.08 -10.91 10.15
C TRP A 538 -25.55 -11.08 10.51
N GLU A 539 -25.79 -11.42 11.77
CA GLU A 539 -27.08 -11.17 12.40
C GLU A 539 -27.27 -9.66 12.64
N GLU A 540 -28.50 -9.15 12.46
CA GLU A 540 -28.80 -7.72 12.54
C GLU A 540 -28.35 -7.08 13.86
N ASP A 541 -28.66 -7.71 15.01
CA ASP A 541 -28.23 -7.23 16.33
C ASP A 541 -26.70 -7.23 16.51
N ALA A 542 -26.01 -8.23 15.94
CA ALA A 542 -24.54 -8.30 15.98
C ALA A 542 -23.93 -7.19 15.13
N TYR A 543 -24.50 -6.90 13.96
CA TYR A 543 -24.06 -5.82 13.09
C TYR A 543 -24.26 -4.44 13.74
N ASP A 544 -25.41 -4.20 14.39
CA ASP A 544 -25.64 -2.95 15.12
C ASP A 544 -24.64 -2.74 16.26
N LYS A 545 -24.27 -3.81 16.98
CA LYS A 545 -23.23 -3.75 18.01
C LYS A 545 -21.85 -3.52 17.42
N LEU A 546 -21.52 -4.14 16.28
CA LEU A 546 -20.29 -3.85 15.54
C LEU A 546 -20.22 -2.35 15.19
N GLN A 547 -21.27 -1.78 14.61
CA GLN A 547 -21.30 -0.36 14.24
C GLN A 547 -21.13 0.56 15.45
N LYS A 548 -21.71 0.23 16.61
CA LYS A 548 -21.50 0.99 17.86
C LYS A 548 -20.05 0.94 18.33
N ARG A 549 -19.41 -0.23 18.29
CA ARG A 549 -17.98 -0.40 18.66
C ARG A 549 -17.05 0.34 17.70
N ILE A 550 -17.33 0.26 16.40
CA ILE A 550 -16.63 1.01 15.35
C ILE A 550 -16.79 2.53 15.58
N SER A 551 -18.00 2.99 15.90
CA SER A 551 -18.28 4.40 16.19
C SER A 551 -17.49 4.92 17.39
N CYS A 552 -17.33 4.10 18.44
CA CYS A 552 -16.47 4.43 19.59
C CYS A 552 -15.05 4.78 19.15
N LEU A 553 -14.40 3.88 18.38
CA LEU A 553 -13.05 4.13 17.85
C LEU A 553 -13.02 5.35 16.93
N ASN A 554 -13.99 5.49 16.03
CA ASN A 554 -14.02 6.63 15.12
C ASN A 554 -14.05 7.97 15.89
N ILE A 555 -14.83 8.06 16.96
CA ILE A 555 -14.87 9.24 17.84
C ILE A 555 -13.51 9.43 18.54
N GLN A 556 -12.95 8.36 19.11
CA GLN A 556 -11.68 8.40 19.84
C GLN A 556 -10.51 8.90 18.97
N TYR A 557 -10.48 8.54 17.69
CA TYR A 557 -9.45 8.97 16.75
C TYR A 557 -9.70 10.38 16.17
N GLY A 558 -10.84 11.00 16.47
CA GLY A 558 -11.21 12.35 16.05
C GLY A 558 -11.97 12.40 14.72
N MET A 559 -12.84 11.42 14.46
CA MET A 559 -13.59 11.23 13.21
C MET A 559 -12.69 11.02 11.99
N GLY A 560 -11.72 10.11 12.15
CA GLY A 560 -10.64 9.84 11.19
C GLY A 560 -11.04 9.20 9.87
N GLY A 561 -12.31 8.79 9.70
CA GLY A 561 -12.95 8.38 8.44
C GLY A 561 -12.14 7.37 7.61
N SER A 562 -11.19 7.87 6.81
CA SER A 562 -10.27 7.08 5.99
C SER A 562 -9.32 6.18 6.77
N THR A 563 -9.07 6.43 8.06
CA THR A 563 -8.14 5.60 8.87
C THR A 563 -8.78 4.46 9.64
N LEU A 564 -10.11 4.40 9.65
CA LEU A 564 -10.84 3.60 10.64
C LEU A 564 -10.59 2.09 10.51
N GLY A 565 -10.43 1.56 9.29
CA GLY A 565 -10.09 0.15 9.08
C GLY A 565 -8.75 -0.21 9.71
N GLU A 566 -7.72 0.60 9.44
CA GLU A 566 -6.38 0.48 10.01
C GLU A 566 -6.36 0.62 11.53
N ASP A 567 -7.13 1.59 12.05
CA ASP A 567 -7.22 1.85 13.50
C ASP A 567 -7.87 0.67 14.24
N ILE A 568 -8.86 -0.01 13.63
CA ILE A 568 -9.46 -1.25 14.14
C ILE A 568 -8.42 -2.38 14.11
N ALA A 569 -7.71 -2.53 12.99
CA ALA A 569 -6.71 -3.57 12.80
C ALA A 569 -5.54 -3.43 13.78
N ASP A 570 -5.09 -2.20 14.09
CA ASP A 570 -4.06 -1.95 15.11
C ASP A 570 -4.51 -2.35 16.52
N ASN A 571 -5.75 -1.98 16.90
CA ASN A 571 -6.31 -2.30 18.22
C ASN A 571 -6.45 -3.82 18.39
N GLY A 572 -7.04 -4.50 17.40
CA GLY A 572 -7.22 -5.95 17.41
C GLY A 572 -5.88 -6.69 17.33
N GLY A 573 -5.00 -6.29 16.41
CA GLY A 573 -3.71 -6.92 16.17
C GLY A 573 -2.79 -6.88 17.38
N LEU A 574 -2.71 -5.75 18.08
CA LEU A 574 -1.99 -5.62 19.35
C LEU A 574 -2.49 -6.62 20.40
N ARG A 575 -3.81 -6.66 20.62
CA ARG A 575 -4.44 -7.48 21.66
C ARG A 575 -4.24 -8.96 21.38
N ILE A 576 -4.58 -9.41 20.17
CA ILE A 576 -4.48 -10.81 19.76
C ILE A 576 -3.02 -11.28 19.79
N ALA A 577 -2.07 -10.44 19.37
CA ALA A 577 -0.65 -10.79 19.45
C ALA A 577 -0.17 -10.93 20.91
N TYR A 578 -0.65 -10.09 21.83
CA TYR A 578 -0.32 -10.21 23.25
C TYR A 578 -0.90 -11.50 23.84
N GLU A 579 -2.17 -11.81 23.57
CA GLU A 579 -2.79 -13.05 24.05
C GLU A 579 -2.07 -14.29 23.49
N ALA A 580 -1.73 -14.27 22.20
CA ALA A 580 -0.95 -15.34 21.57
C ALA A 580 0.43 -15.50 22.24
N TYR A 581 1.13 -14.40 22.50
CA TYR A 581 2.40 -14.40 23.24
C TYR A 581 2.24 -15.02 24.63
N ARG A 582 1.24 -14.59 25.42
CA ARG A 582 1.02 -15.09 26.77
C ARG A 582 0.60 -16.55 26.82
N SER A 583 -0.04 -17.07 25.76
CA SER A 583 -0.44 -18.47 25.65
C SER A 583 0.75 -19.43 25.46
N ILE A 584 1.86 -18.96 24.88
CA ILE A 584 3.01 -19.80 24.52
C ILE A 584 4.28 -19.47 25.32
N SER A 585 4.35 -18.30 25.95
CA SER A 585 5.54 -17.86 26.67
C SER A 585 5.72 -18.63 27.98
N GLU A 586 6.93 -19.12 28.23
CA GLU A 586 7.33 -19.47 29.59
C GLU A 586 7.34 -18.21 30.47
N LYS A 587 7.08 -18.36 31.78
CA LYS A 587 7.17 -17.24 32.74
C LYS A 587 8.57 -16.58 32.77
N GLU A 588 9.60 -17.25 32.24
CA GLU A 588 11.02 -16.84 32.24
C GLU A 588 11.66 -16.90 30.83
N ASP A 589 11.02 -16.28 29.83
CA ASP A 589 11.63 -16.04 28.51
C ASP A 589 12.88 -15.12 28.60
N GLN A 590 13.74 -15.16 27.58
CA GLN A 590 14.97 -14.38 27.54
C GLN A 590 14.68 -12.87 27.51
N LYS A 591 15.56 -12.07 28.13
CA LYS A 591 15.54 -10.60 28.01
C LYS A 591 16.52 -10.10 26.94
N LEU A 592 16.24 -8.91 26.41
CA LEU A 592 17.19 -8.18 25.58
C LEU A 592 18.34 -7.60 26.42
N PRO A 593 19.59 -7.65 25.93
CA PRO A 593 20.75 -7.11 26.65
C PRO A 593 20.61 -5.60 26.84
N GLY A 594 20.94 -5.08 28.02
CA GLY A 594 20.83 -3.65 28.35
C GLY A 594 19.40 -3.15 28.65
N LEU A 595 18.39 -4.02 28.51
CA LEU A 595 16.98 -3.73 28.82
C LEU A 595 16.44 -4.61 29.96
N GLU A 596 17.33 -5.16 30.79
CA GLU A 596 17.00 -6.12 31.86
C GLU A 596 16.08 -5.53 32.92
N LYS A 597 16.07 -4.20 33.07
CA LYS A 597 15.17 -3.48 33.98
C LYS A 597 13.69 -3.58 33.60
N TYR A 598 13.38 -3.99 32.37
CA TYR A 598 12.01 -4.18 31.90
C TYR A 598 11.61 -5.66 31.99
N THR A 599 10.35 -5.91 32.32
CA THR A 599 9.78 -7.26 32.26
C THR A 599 9.53 -7.68 30.81
N ASN A 600 9.38 -8.98 30.54
CA ASN A 600 9.07 -9.43 29.18
C ASN A 600 7.73 -8.87 28.67
N ASP A 601 6.73 -8.65 29.55
CA ASP A 601 5.49 -7.98 29.16
C ASP A 601 5.72 -6.51 28.78
N GLN A 602 6.59 -5.79 29.51
CA GLN A 602 6.98 -4.44 29.12
C GLN A 602 7.72 -4.45 27.78
N LEU A 603 8.65 -5.39 27.59
CA LEU A 603 9.42 -5.55 26.34
C LEU A 603 8.51 -5.83 25.13
N PHE A 604 7.41 -6.57 25.32
CA PHE A 604 6.41 -6.76 24.27
C PHE A 604 5.83 -5.42 23.80
N PHE A 605 5.35 -4.59 24.73
CA PHE A 605 4.75 -3.29 24.37
C PHE A 605 5.80 -2.32 23.82
N MET A 606 7.04 -2.37 24.33
CA MET A 606 8.15 -1.60 23.76
C MET A 606 8.43 -2.02 22.31
N ALA A 607 8.42 -3.32 22.00
CA ALA A 607 8.60 -3.82 20.65
C ALA A 607 7.46 -3.40 19.71
N TYR A 608 6.21 -3.47 20.17
CA TYR A 608 5.06 -2.94 19.45
C TYR A 608 5.21 -1.45 19.13
N GLY A 609 5.51 -0.64 20.15
CA GLY A 609 5.68 0.82 19.99
C GLY A 609 6.79 1.17 19.01
N HIS A 610 7.86 0.38 18.99
CA HIS A 610 9.01 0.62 18.12
C HIS A 610 8.64 0.47 16.63
N ASN A 611 7.70 -0.41 16.25
CA ASN A 611 7.28 -0.59 14.85
C ASN A 611 6.85 0.72 14.19
N PHE A 612 6.28 1.64 14.97
CA PHE A 612 5.66 2.87 14.49
C PHE A 612 6.53 4.11 14.68
N CYS A 613 7.77 3.96 15.17
CA CYS A 613 8.71 5.07 15.22
C CYS A 613 8.89 5.66 13.81
N THR A 614 8.58 6.94 13.68
CA THR A 614 8.55 7.64 12.39
C THR A 614 9.05 9.05 12.60
N SER A 615 9.92 9.52 11.71
CA SER A 615 10.27 10.93 11.60
C SER A 615 9.44 11.58 10.50
N TYR A 616 8.86 12.73 10.81
CA TYR A 616 8.09 13.51 9.86
C TYR A 616 8.77 14.85 9.59
N LYS A 617 8.55 15.38 8.40
CA LYS A 617 8.87 16.76 8.07
C LYS A 617 7.60 17.59 8.18
N GLU A 618 7.68 18.76 8.80
CA GLU A 618 6.49 19.63 9.02
C GLU A 618 5.71 19.90 7.73
N SER A 619 6.43 20.13 6.61
CA SER A 619 5.81 20.41 5.32
C SER A 619 5.05 19.22 4.71
N THR A 620 5.26 17.98 5.19
CA THR A 620 4.66 16.77 4.63
C THR A 620 3.47 16.25 5.45
N ILE A 621 3.33 16.68 6.72
CA ILE A 621 2.30 16.20 7.64
C ILE A 621 0.89 16.39 7.07
N ALA A 622 0.58 17.57 6.51
CA ALA A 622 -0.75 17.84 5.96
C ALA A 622 -1.10 16.94 4.77
N HIS A 623 -0.11 16.58 3.96
CA HIS A 623 -0.29 15.64 2.86
C HIS A 623 -0.52 14.22 3.40
N ILE A 624 0.34 13.75 4.30
CA ILE A 624 0.25 12.42 4.92
C ILE A 624 -1.11 12.23 5.61
N LEU A 625 -1.54 13.18 6.43
CA LEU A 625 -2.85 13.12 7.10
C LEU A 625 -4.05 13.07 6.14
N LYS A 626 -3.86 13.49 4.90
CA LYS A 626 -4.91 13.51 3.87
C LYS A 626 -4.92 12.24 3.02
N THR A 627 -3.76 11.69 2.71
CA THR A 627 -3.61 10.64 1.69
C THR A 627 -3.21 9.28 2.24
N ASP A 628 -2.60 9.21 3.42
CA ASP A 628 -2.24 7.95 4.05
C ASP A 628 -3.51 7.37 4.72
N PRO A 629 -3.92 6.12 4.39
CA PRO A 629 -5.04 5.49 5.06
C PRO A 629 -4.69 5.11 6.50
N HIS A 630 -3.43 5.25 6.95
CA HIS A 630 -3.06 4.96 8.32
C HIS A 630 -3.00 6.21 9.18
N SER A 631 -3.39 6.07 10.44
CA SER A 631 -3.07 7.05 11.48
C SER A 631 -1.56 7.30 11.59
N ILE A 632 -1.18 8.51 12.03
CA ILE A 632 0.23 8.80 12.36
C ILE A 632 0.75 7.89 13.48
N GLY A 633 2.06 7.61 13.50
CA GLY A 633 2.66 6.63 14.41
C GLY A 633 2.31 6.83 15.89
N GLN A 634 2.21 8.09 16.34
CA GLN A 634 1.81 8.39 17.72
C GLN A 634 0.40 7.88 18.05
N LYS A 635 -0.57 8.02 17.13
CA LYS A 635 -1.94 7.54 17.32
C LYS A 635 -2.00 6.01 17.24
N ARG A 636 -1.27 5.41 16.28
CA ARG A 636 -1.14 3.96 16.13
C ARG A 636 -0.50 3.27 17.34
N VAL A 637 0.28 3.99 18.15
CA VAL A 637 0.84 3.45 19.40
C VAL A 637 -0.04 3.78 20.59
N ASN A 638 -0.33 5.06 20.82
CA ASN A 638 -0.89 5.46 22.10
C ASN A 638 -2.36 5.03 22.25
N ILE A 639 -3.18 5.13 21.20
CA ILE A 639 -4.61 4.84 21.31
C ILE A 639 -4.87 3.34 21.49
N PRO A 640 -4.24 2.42 20.72
CA PRO A 640 -4.37 0.99 20.98
C PRO A 640 -3.93 0.58 22.39
N LEU A 641 -2.84 1.17 22.90
CA LEU A 641 -2.36 0.88 24.26
C LEU A 641 -3.28 1.45 25.35
N GLN A 642 -3.86 2.63 25.13
CA GLN A 642 -4.89 3.22 25.99
C GLN A 642 -6.14 2.33 26.09
N ASN A 643 -6.52 1.68 24.99
CA ASN A 643 -7.66 0.76 24.93
C ASN A 643 -7.36 -0.64 25.48
N PHE A 644 -6.09 -0.94 25.79
CA PHE A 644 -5.70 -2.26 26.25
C PHE A 644 -5.31 -2.24 27.72
N GLU A 645 -6.27 -2.56 28.59
CA GLU A 645 -6.13 -2.56 30.06
C GLU A 645 -4.81 -3.19 30.55
N LYS A 646 -4.40 -4.29 29.92
CA LYS A 646 -3.16 -5.00 30.25
C LYS A 646 -1.91 -4.13 30.16
N PHE A 647 -1.84 -3.20 29.21
CA PHE A 647 -0.75 -2.23 29.12
C PHE A 647 -0.65 -1.39 30.40
N SER A 648 -1.79 -0.83 30.84
CA SER A 648 -1.85 0.00 32.05
C SER A 648 -1.49 -0.80 33.31
N GLU A 649 -1.84 -2.08 33.40
CA GLU A 649 -1.41 -2.96 34.49
C GLU A 649 0.11 -3.19 34.49
N VAL A 650 0.67 -3.47 33.33
CA VAL A 650 2.09 -3.83 33.15
C VAL A 650 3.01 -2.63 33.40
N PHE A 651 2.60 -1.43 33.01
CA PHE A 651 3.34 -0.19 33.30
C PHE A 651 2.91 0.52 34.58
N LYS A 652 1.90 -0.03 35.28
CA LYS A 652 1.33 0.51 36.51
C LYS A 652 0.85 1.96 36.36
N CYS A 653 0.15 2.24 35.27
CA CYS A 653 -0.43 3.55 35.04
C CYS A 653 -1.61 3.79 36.00
N GLU A 654 -1.65 4.94 36.64
CA GLU A 654 -2.66 5.33 37.62
C GLU A 654 -3.84 6.06 36.96
N VAL A 655 -4.99 6.10 37.65
CA VAL A 655 -6.13 6.88 37.17
C VAL A 655 -5.72 8.36 37.11
N GLY A 656 -5.89 8.98 35.95
CA GLY A 656 -5.43 10.34 35.67
C GLY A 656 -4.18 10.42 34.78
N ASP A 657 -3.46 9.31 34.60
CA ASP A 657 -2.40 9.23 33.59
C ASP A 657 -2.99 9.29 32.17
N LEU A 658 -2.31 9.98 31.25
CA LEU A 658 -2.78 10.14 29.88
C LEU A 658 -2.91 8.81 29.13
N MET A 659 -2.10 7.82 29.48
CA MET A 659 -2.13 6.49 28.85
C MET A 659 -3.11 5.50 29.53
N ARG A 660 -3.92 5.95 30.49
CA ARG A 660 -4.96 5.14 31.14
C ARG A 660 -6.31 5.85 31.03
N LEU A 661 -7.19 5.31 30.18
CA LEU A 661 -8.56 5.80 30.03
C LEU A 661 -9.50 5.14 31.06
N GLU A 662 -10.51 5.89 31.50
CA GLU A 662 -11.61 5.32 32.30
C GLU A 662 -12.57 4.51 31.42
N GLU A 663 -12.80 4.99 30.19
CA GLU A 663 -13.61 4.32 29.18
C GLU A 663 -12.72 3.98 27.96
N THR A 664 -12.71 2.70 27.59
CA THR A 664 -11.93 2.19 26.45
C THR A 664 -12.84 1.74 25.32
N CYS A 665 -12.40 1.90 24.08
CA CYS A 665 -13.07 1.32 22.92
C CYS A 665 -12.49 -0.06 22.60
N ARG A 666 -13.37 -1.04 22.28
CA ARG A 666 -12.95 -2.38 21.81
C ARG A 666 -13.91 -2.92 20.76
N VAL A 667 -13.33 -3.38 19.66
CA VAL A 667 -14.03 -4.17 18.64
C VAL A 667 -13.68 -5.65 18.82
N TRP A 668 -12.42 -5.99 18.53
CA TRP A 668 -11.79 -7.29 18.73
C TRP A 668 -10.85 -7.21 19.93
#